data_AF-A0A960SYK1-F1
#
_entry.id   AF-A0A960SYK1-F1
#
_cell.length_a   1.000
_cell.length_b   1.000
_cell.length_c   1.000
_cell.angle_alpha   90.00
_cell.angle_beta   90.00
_cell.angle_gamma   90.00
#
_symmetry.space_group_name_H-M   'P 1'
#
loop_
_entity.id
_entity.type
_entity.pdbx_description
1 polymer ?
#
loop_
_entity_poly.entity_id
_entity_poly.type
_entity_poly.pdbx_seq_one_letter_code
_entity_poly.pdbx_strand_id
1 'polypeptide(L)'
;MCNSPCKRASAGRSRDGYVLVVCVLLLALITMLAVGMLSLANIELRRSAQGEAMERARGNARLAMMLAIGQLQRTLGPDQRVSATAEILGGNPAQPHWTGAWRSTLDDGTPFLVRDPVTGSLHDARADDAAGADRVMEWLVSGDDPDPGAPPSNLVRLFGDADDPDVEAAMVPIRNSTDRIEGNLAWWTGDLGVRANISTQDPRADLAFGKDGGTDESWYRLMLSQAPDIERMNGGIGIEPEILDRFASQLSVSLGAGTDWAETHAFDFTVGSRGVLADVSRGGLKRDLTAWLDSAGSIAGWKGLEGITDTTPLIGRAGGEEQDVNRLSPVSPTFGRLRDWALAPAPMSGGGVDTRVSELDTRAGSSSADFALANESPVKLDGNTRSALQPVLVEATNFIQLSCYQLAGSNPGRYQLRHHLYPRVVLWNPYNVSLDLDRSMVMIQGNGRQEMWTENQYFDAKGKPIYRWTTAWVSFEGGRSTAFGSGGSLSELMGTEGYNDPYIGSYFFAIPQTRFEPGECLVFSPARQAEYDCLSAYRTGSYDLNQNELSCDVPPDPSRSFCITGTDIDGGQKFRPEFFWYAPTPLGSVGLWGGIKNQSDDTRAVLKRVGNRSTVSFEDFDAMPQISVVSASLQYGAGREPRISWNEKRKMPVELLDQFNPQPTVTPDVRTRESVRLRWFQEHLSNQINSGPLSGTPHFDEALLANWNPRAAFSARTPWDNVAGSMPLSGSAGGPWFFGAYTRDLFDQDVSWQEQTPVVSGGRSRGNPFGPPQEGRDRIILFEVPRDSTGVVSIGQFQHAPLSDLVWHPSFAVGNSLADPRLGTGALTRTVPPTE
;
A
#
# COMPACT_ATOMS: atom_id res chain seq x y z
N MET A 1 118.45 -16.44 83.59
CA MET A 1 119.90 -16.76 83.54
C MET A 1 120.30 -16.96 82.09
N CYS A 2 121.31 -16.21 81.65
CA CYS A 2 122.25 -16.42 80.55
C CYS A 2 121.83 -17.03 79.19
N ASN A 3 122.10 -16.21 78.16
CA ASN A 3 122.87 -16.49 76.93
C ASN A 3 122.28 -17.35 75.79
N SER A 4 122.09 -16.66 74.65
CA SER A 4 122.41 -16.95 73.24
C SER A 4 123.29 -18.19 72.93
N PRO A 5 123.37 -18.76 71.69
CA PRO A 5 123.17 -18.09 70.38
C PRO A 5 122.64 -18.91 69.15
N CYS A 6 122.18 -18.16 68.13
CA CYS A 6 122.39 -18.27 66.67
C CYS A 6 122.62 -19.63 65.96
N LYS A 7 121.82 -19.94 64.90
CA LYS A 7 122.29 -20.32 63.53
C LYS A 7 121.14 -20.45 62.51
N ARG A 8 121.50 -20.23 61.23
CA ARG A 8 120.68 -20.03 60.01
C ARG A 8 120.11 -21.30 59.36
N ALA A 9 119.00 -21.06 58.63
CA ALA A 9 118.58 -21.56 57.29
C ALA A 9 118.09 -23.01 57.08
N SER A 10 116.87 -23.15 56.52
CA SER A 10 116.61 -23.59 55.11
C SER A 10 115.11 -23.72 54.82
N ALA A 11 114.68 -23.34 53.62
CA ALA A 11 113.31 -23.30 53.11
C ALA A 11 112.73 -24.68 52.71
N GLY A 12 111.39 -24.79 52.67
CA GLY A 12 110.71 -25.96 52.09
C GLY A 12 109.17 -25.92 52.03
N ARG A 13 108.68 -25.55 50.84
CA ARG A 13 107.45 -25.99 50.10
C ARG A 13 106.03 -25.54 50.48
N SER A 14 105.36 -25.01 49.44
CA SER A 14 104.00 -24.48 49.34
C SER A 14 102.91 -25.54 49.11
N ARG A 15 101.69 -25.20 49.52
CA ARG A 15 100.41 -25.81 49.09
C ARG A 15 99.62 -24.73 48.32
N ASP A 16 99.72 -24.71 47.00
CA ASP A 16 98.90 -23.88 46.12
C ASP A 16 98.00 -24.79 45.27
N GLY A 17 96.68 -24.72 45.47
CA GLY A 17 95.69 -25.50 44.71
C GLY A 17 94.22 -25.19 45.02
N TYR A 18 93.89 -24.74 46.24
CA TYR A 18 92.50 -24.40 46.63
C TYR A 18 92.08 -22.97 46.24
N VAL A 19 93.03 -22.03 46.23
CA VAL A 19 92.77 -20.62 45.84
C VAL A 19 92.36 -20.50 44.38
N LEU A 20 92.90 -21.34 43.49
CA LEU A 20 92.56 -21.32 42.07
C LEU A 20 91.10 -21.75 41.81
N VAL A 21 90.62 -22.79 42.50
CA VAL A 21 89.22 -23.27 42.35
C VAL A 21 88.23 -22.26 42.92
N VAL A 22 88.53 -21.63 44.06
CA VAL A 22 87.71 -20.55 44.63
C VAL A 22 87.69 -19.32 43.72
N CYS A 23 88.83 -18.93 43.14
CA CYS A 23 88.89 -17.84 42.16
C CYS A 23 88.13 -18.17 40.88
N VAL A 24 88.20 -19.39 40.35
CA VAL A 24 87.46 -19.78 39.14
C VAL A 24 85.95 -19.85 39.41
N LEU A 25 85.51 -20.37 40.57
CA LEU A 25 84.09 -20.38 40.94
C LEU A 25 83.56 -18.97 41.23
N LEU A 26 84.34 -18.10 41.88
CA LEU A 26 83.99 -16.68 42.06
C LEU A 26 83.94 -15.94 40.73
N LEU A 27 84.92 -16.16 39.84
CA LEU A 27 84.92 -15.55 38.51
C LEU A 27 83.76 -16.06 37.66
N ALA A 28 83.43 -17.35 37.72
CA ALA A 28 82.27 -17.94 37.03
C ALA A 28 80.94 -17.42 37.59
N LEU A 29 80.84 -17.24 38.91
CA LEU A 29 79.66 -16.66 39.56
C LEU A 29 79.50 -15.19 39.18
N ILE A 30 80.58 -14.41 39.22
CA ILE A 30 80.59 -12.99 38.85
C ILE A 30 80.27 -12.82 37.36
N THR A 31 80.80 -13.67 36.47
CA THR A 31 80.46 -13.61 35.04
C THR A 31 79.01 -14.01 34.79
N MET A 32 78.49 -15.04 35.46
CA MET A 32 77.07 -15.41 35.36
C MET A 32 76.15 -14.29 35.85
N LEU A 33 76.51 -13.63 36.96
CA LEU A 33 75.76 -12.50 37.52
C LEU A 33 75.82 -11.27 36.60
N ALA A 34 76.98 -10.98 36.02
CA ALA A 34 77.17 -9.91 35.04
C ALA A 34 76.36 -10.16 33.76
N VAL A 35 76.35 -11.40 33.24
CA VAL A 35 75.55 -11.78 32.07
C VAL A 35 74.05 -11.70 32.39
N GLY A 36 73.62 -12.14 33.58
CA GLY A 36 72.23 -12.02 34.03
C GLY A 36 71.75 -10.57 34.13
N MET A 37 72.57 -9.68 34.72
CA MET A 37 72.26 -8.25 34.78
C MET A 37 72.25 -7.57 33.41
N LEU A 38 73.17 -7.95 32.52
CA LEU A 38 73.20 -7.42 31.15
C LEU A 38 71.97 -7.87 30.35
N SER A 39 71.52 -9.11 30.55
CA SER A 39 70.29 -9.62 29.93
C SER A 39 69.06 -8.85 30.43
N LEU A 40 68.94 -8.64 31.75
CA LEU A 40 67.83 -7.88 32.33
C LEU A 40 67.85 -6.41 31.88
N ALA A 41 69.01 -5.77 31.83
CA ALA A 41 69.17 -4.40 31.33
C ALA A 41 68.77 -4.28 29.86
N ASN A 42 69.14 -5.25 29.01
CA ASN A 42 68.71 -5.29 27.61
C ASN A 42 67.21 -5.49 27.46
N ILE A 43 66.58 -6.31 28.30
CA ILE A 43 65.11 -6.50 28.32
C ILE A 43 64.43 -5.19 28.75
N GLU A 44 64.93 -4.53 29.79
CA GLU A 44 64.36 -3.28 30.29
C GLU A 44 64.53 -2.13 29.29
N LEU A 45 65.68 -2.03 28.62
CA LEU A 45 65.91 -1.08 27.54
C LEU A 45 64.97 -1.33 26.35
N ARG A 46 64.75 -2.60 25.97
CA ARG A 46 63.77 -2.94 24.92
C ARG A 46 62.34 -2.61 25.34
N ARG A 47 61.97 -2.88 26.59
CA ARG A 47 60.64 -2.56 27.14
C ARG A 47 60.42 -1.05 27.20
N SER A 48 61.43 -0.28 27.62
CA SER A 48 61.39 1.18 27.63
C SER A 48 61.28 1.75 26.22
N ALA A 49 62.06 1.24 25.26
CA ALA A 49 61.98 1.66 23.87
C ALA A 49 60.62 1.31 23.23
N GLN A 50 60.08 0.13 23.54
CA GLN A 50 58.72 -0.25 23.13
C GLN A 50 57.66 0.64 23.78
N GLY A 51 57.81 0.98 25.06
CA GLY A 51 56.93 1.90 25.78
C GLY A 51 56.95 3.29 25.13
N GLU A 52 58.13 3.83 24.86
CA GLU A 52 58.28 5.11 24.17
C GLU A 52 57.68 5.10 22.76
N ALA A 53 57.93 4.04 21.97
CA ALA A 53 57.34 3.89 20.64
C ALA A 53 55.79 3.79 20.70
N MET A 54 55.25 3.08 21.69
CA MET A 54 53.81 2.95 21.90
C MET A 54 53.17 4.27 22.32
N GLU A 55 53.79 5.04 23.21
CA GLU A 55 53.31 6.37 23.59
C GLU A 55 53.36 7.36 22.42
N ARG A 56 54.42 7.33 21.61
CA ARG A 56 54.50 8.12 20.37
C ARG A 56 53.42 7.71 19.37
N ALA A 57 53.20 6.41 19.16
CA ALA A 57 52.15 5.91 18.27
C ALA A 57 50.75 6.34 18.75
N ARG A 58 50.48 6.27 20.06
CA ARG A 58 49.24 6.78 20.67
C ARG A 58 49.08 8.29 20.48
N GLY A 59 50.16 9.05 20.65
CA GLY A 59 50.18 10.49 20.41
C GLY A 59 49.84 10.83 18.96
N ASN A 60 50.48 10.14 18.01
CA ASN A 60 50.24 10.29 16.57
C ASN A 60 48.80 9.91 16.20
N ALA A 61 48.28 8.80 16.74
CA ALA A 61 46.90 8.37 16.52
C ALA A 61 45.88 9.38 17.07
N ARG A 62 46.14 9.97 18.24
CA ARG A 62 45.29 11.03 18.81
C ARG A 62 45.30 12.28 17.92
N LEU A 63 46.47 12.67 17.41
CA LEU A 63 46.58 13.78 16.46
C LEU A 63 45.83 13.45 15.14
N ALA A 64 46.01 12.25 14.60
CA ALA A 64 45.29 11.78 13.41
C ALA A 64 43.77 11.85 13.60
N MET A 65 43.27 11.41 14.75
CA MET A 65 41.85 11.52 15.12
C MET A 65 41.39 12.97 15.21
N MET A 66 42.19 13.87 15.79
CA MET A 66 41.87 15.30 15.82
C MET A 66 41.83 15.92 14.41
N LEU A 67 42.74 15.53 13.53
CA LEU A 67 42.75 15.95 12.12
C LEU A 67 41.54 15.41 11.36
N ALA A 68 41.20 14.14 11.55
CA ALA A 68 40.02 13.50 10.96
C ALA A 68 38.72 14.21 11.39
N ILE A 69 38.58 14.51 12.69
CA ILE A 69 37.42 15.28 13.20
C ILE A 69 37.40 16.69 12.60
N GLY A 70 38.56 17.36 12.51
CA GLY A 70 38.66 18.69 11.89
C GLY A 70 38.30 18.68 10.40
N GLN A 71 38.72 17.65 9.67
CA GLN A 71 38.37 17.42 8.27
C GLN A 71 36.86 17.24 8.14
N LEU A 72 36.27 16.34 8.92
CA LEU A 72 34.84 16.07 8.95
C LEU A 72 34.00 17.31 9.28
N GLN A 73 34.39 18.09 10.29
CA GLN A 73 33.69 19.33 10.66
C GLN A 73 33.76 20.40 9.56
N ARG A 74 34.89 20.48 8.83
CA ARG A 74 35.05 21.42 7.72
C ARG A 74 34.25 21.00 6.49
N THR A 75 34.21 19.72 6.17
CA THR A 75 33.61 19.20 4.93
C THR A 75 32.12 18.89 5.06
N LEU A 76 31.72 18.21 6.15
CA LEU A 76 30.35 17.78 6.46
C LEU A 76 29.65 18.67 7.50
N GLY A 77 30.25 19.80 7.88
CA GLY A 77 29.64 20.76 8.80
C GLY A 77 28.37 21.43 8.27
N PRO A 78 28.33 21.90 7.00
CA PRO A 78 27.11 22.45 6.42
C PRO A 78 26.02 21.38 6.21
N ASP A 79 24.76 21.72 6.49
CA ASP A 79 23.62 20.79 6.37
C ASP A 79 23.41 20.23 4.95
N GLN A 80 23.87 20.95 3.92
CA GLN A 80 23.77 20.58 2.50
C GLN A 80 24.96 19.72 2.04
N ARG A 81 25.33 18.72 2.85
CA ARG A 81 26.43 17.80 2.60
C ARG A 81 25.97 16.37 2.78
N VAL A 82 26.46 15.49 1.92
CA VAL A 82 26.18 14.06 1.98
C VAL A 82 27.48 13.28 1.83
N SER A 83 27.60 12.16 2.53
CA SER A 83 28.70 11.22 2.40
C SER A 83 28.24 9.92 1.74
N ALA A 84 29.21 9.21 1.17
CA ALA A 84 29.07 7.91 0.54
C ALA A 84 30.46 7.28 0.34
N THR A 85 30.50 5.96 0.20
CA THR A 85 31.69 5.16 -0.10
C THR A 85 32.08 5.30 -1.58
N ALA A 86 33.37 5.13 -1.89
CA ALA A 86 33.90 5.24 -3.25
C ALA A 86 33.30 4.21 -4.21
N GLU A 87 32.81 3.08 -3.70
CA GLU A 87 32.11 2.05 -4.48
C GLU A 87 30.93 2.59 -5.30
N ILE A 88 30.29 3.68 -4.85
CA ILE A 88 29.15 4.31 -5.57
C ILE A 88 29.54 4.85 -6.95
N LEU A 89 30.84 5.10 -7.18
CA LEU A 89 31.36 5.63 -8.45
C LEU A 89 31.49 4.55 -9.54
N GLY A 90 31.32 3.27 -9.21
CA GLY A 90 31.53 2.15 -10.12
C GLY A 90 33.00 1.90 -10.47
N GLY A 91 33.28 0.91 -11.34
CA GLY A 91 34.63 0.70 -11.90
C GLY A 91 35.66 0.00 -10.99
N ASN A 92 35.23 -0.57 -9.85
CA ASN A 92 36.08 -1.29 -8.88
C ASN A 92 37.31 -0.47 -8.45
N PRO A 93 37.11 0.65 -7.71
CA PRO A 93 38.22 1.43 -7.17
C PRO A 93 39.14 0.56 -6.31
N ALA A 94 40.44 0.89 -6.27
CA ALA A 94 41.42 0.19 -5.45
C ALA A 94 41.14 0.32 -3.94
N GLN A 95 40.43 1.38 -3.53
CA GLN A 95 40.01 1.62 -2.16
C GLN A 95 38.50 1.91 -2.10
N PRO A 96 37.63 0.88 -2.19
CA PRO A 96 36.17 1.06 -2.31
C PRO A 96 35.50 1.64 -1.07
N HIS A 97 36.09 1.42 0.12
CA HIS A 97 35.54 1.89 1.39
C HIS A 97 35.98 3.31 1.78
N TRP A 98 36.75 4.01 0.95
CA TRP A 98 37.05 5.43 1.18
C TRP A 98 35.78 6.26 1.10
N THR A 99 35.56 7.14 2.09
CA THR A 99 34.35 7.95 2.16
C THR A 99 34.59 9.32 1.54
N GLY A 100 33.77 9.70 0.57
CA GLY A 100 33.75 11.04 -0.01
C GLY A 100 32.74 11.95 0.67
N ALA A 101 32.90 13.25 0.47
CA ALA A 101 31.87 14.25 0.78
C ALA A 101 31.40 14.94 -0.50
N TRP A 102 30.09 15.02 -0.71
CA TRP A 102 29.46 15.68 -1.84
C TRP A 102 28.57 16.82 -1.39
N ARG A 103 28.33 17.77 -2.30
CA ARG A 103 27.24 18.73 -2.16
C ARG A 103 25.92 18.06 -2.52
N SER A 104 24.83 18.48 -1.89
CA SER A 104 23.45 18.10 -2.27
C SER A 104 22.80 19.07 -3.26
N THR A 105 23.55 20.09 -3.68
CA THR A 105 23.12 21.16 -4.59
C THR A 105 24.13 21.33 -5.72
N LEU A 106 23.70 21.98 -6.80
CA LEU A 106 24.56 22.52 -7.84
C LEU A 106 25.44 23.66 -7.28
N ASP A 107 26.38 24.13 -8.12
CA ASP A 107 27.30 25.21 -7.76
C ASP A 107 26.61 26.54 -7.47
N ASP A 108 25.45 26.77 -8.08
CA ASP A 108 24.58 27.92 -7.85
C ASP A 108 23.67 27.81 -6.61
N GLY A 109 23.74 26.68 -5.88
CA GLY A 109 22.95 26.41 -4.68
C GLY A 109 21.57 25.79 -4.93
N THR A 110 21.21 25.49 -6.19
CA THR A 110 19.94 24.81 -6.50
C THR A 110 20.02 23.32 -6.12
N PRO A 111 18.97 22.72 -5.50
CA PRO A 111 19.00 21.30 -5.14
C PRO A 111 19.15 20.38 -6.35
N PHE A 112 19.88 19.26 -6.21
CA PHE A 112 19.98 18.28 -7.29
C PHE A 112 18.64 17.61 -7.62
N LEU A 113 17.80 17.39 -6.61
CA LEU A 113 16.46 16.86 -6.79
C LEU A 113 15.51 18.03 -7.08
N VAL A 114 15.18 18.21 -8.35
CA VAL A 114 14.21 19.20 -8.84
C VAL A 114 12.91 18.49 -9.21
N ARG A 115 11.78 19.21 -9.19
CA ARG A 115 10.50 18.64 -9.62
C ARG A 115 10.29 18.93 -11.10
N ASP A 116 9.95 17.91 -11.87
CA ASP A 116 9.58 18.07 -13.27
C ASP A 116 8.22 18.82 -13.37
N PRO A 117 8.14 19.94 -14.09
CA PRO A 117 6.92 20.74 -14.20
C PRO A 117 5.82 20.08 -15.04
N VAL A 118 6.16 19.10 -15.89
CA VAL A 118 5.24 18.36 -16.78
C VAL A 118 4.79 17.05 -16.13
N THR A 119 5.74 16.25 -15.66
CA THR A 119 5.42 14.90 -15.12
C THR A 119 5.11 14.93 -13.63
N GLY A 120 5.68 15.89 -12.89
CA GLY A 120 5.52 16.04 -11.44
C GLY A 120 6.41 15.10 -10.65
N SER A 121 7.22 14.30 -11.34
CA SER A 121 8.22 13.44 -10.75
C SER A 121 9.37 14.25 -10.15
N LEU A 122 10.12 13.62 -9.24
CA LEU A 122 11.43 14.13 -8.84
C LEU A 122 12.43 13.76 -9.94
N HIS A 123 13.03 14.77 -10.54
CA HIS A 123 14.12 14.66 -11.48
C HIS A 123 15.42 14.97 -10.75
N ASP A 124 16.32 14.00 -10.69
CA ASP A 124 17.67 14.22 -10.21
C ASP A 124 18.49 14.83 -11.34
N ALA A 125 18.90 16.10 -11.25
CA ALA A 125 19.76 16.78 -12.24
C ALA A 125 21.13 16.09 -12.45
N ARG A 126 21.45 15.12 -11.57
CA ARG A 126 22.51 14.09 -11.62
C ARG A 126 22.89 13.63 -13.01
N ALA A 127 22.14 12.69 -13.56
CA ALA A 127 22.59 11.93 -14.73
C ALA A 127 22.45 12.62 -16.09
N ASP A 128 22.25 13.95 -16.14
CA ASP A 128 22.49 14.74 -17.36
C ASP A 128 23.97 15.10 -17.41
N ASP A 129 24.67 14.93 -16.29
CA ASP A 129 26.10 15.06 -16.13
C ASP A 129 26.74 13.68 -15.90
N ALA A 130 27.79 13.40 -16.66
CA ALA A 130 28.45 12.09 -16.70
C ALA A 130 29.59 11.93 -15.66
N ALA A 131 29.93 12.96 -14.89
CA ALA A 131 31.11 12.95 -14.02
C ALA A 131 30.75 13.02 -12.52
N GLY A 132 30.35 11.89 -11.94
CA GLY A 132 30.10 11.77 -10.49
C GLY A 132 31.36 11.92 -9.61
N ALA A 133 32.53 11.51 -10.13
CA ALA A 133 33.81 11.57 -9.43
C ALA A 133 34.37 13.01 -9.33
N ASP A 134 34.23 13.81 -10.39
CA ASP A 134 34.71 15.20 -10.44
C ASP A 134 33.95 16.15 -9.48
N ARG A 135 32.85 15.65 -8.89
CA ARG A 135 31.98 16.37 -7.96
C ARG A 135 32.22 16.02 -6.49
N VAL A 136 33.14 15.09 -6.21
CA VAL A 136 33.59 14.82 -4.83
C VAL A 136 34.31 16.06 -4.34
N MET A 137 33.83 16.63 -3.23
CA MET A 137 34.48 17.80 -2.65
C MET A 137 35.81 17.43 -2.00
N GLU A 138 35.83 16.32 -1.26
CA GLU A 138 37.00 15.84 -0.55
C GLU A 138 36.80 14.38 -0.13
N TRP A 139 37.87 13.58 -0.17
CA TRP A 139 37.90 12.25 0.44
C TRP A 139 38.36 12.34 1.90
N LEU A 140 37.63 11.69 2.80
CA LEU A 140 37.85 11.73 4.24
C LEU A 140 38.93 10.74 4.71
N VAL A 141 40.09 10.82 4.05
CA VAL A 141 41.27 9.97 4.26
C VAL A 141 42.53 10.84 4.33
N SER A 142 43.57 10.32 4.99
CA SER A 142 44.88 10.98 5.01
C SER A 142 45.61 10.85 3.68
N GLY A 143 46.20 11.96 3.23
CA GLY A 143 47.01 12.02 2.00
C GLY A 143 46.90 13.37 1.31
N ASP A 144 47.85 13.64 0.42
CA ASP A 144 47.77 14.78 -0.50
C ASP A 144 47.05 14.29 -1.77
N ASP A 145 45.93 14.94 -2.11
CA ASP A 145 45.09 14.63 -3.28
C ASP A 145 44.72 13.13 -3.42
N PRO A 146 44.01 12.56 -2.43
CA PRO A 146 43.64 11.15 -2.45
C PRO A 146 42.72 10.80 -3.63
N ASP A 147 43.08 9.75 -4.36
CA ASP A 147 42.25 9.15 -5.42
C ASP A 147 42.00 7.66 -5.09
N PRO A 148 40.74 7.23 -4.85
CA PRO A 148 40.45 5.83 -4.55
C PRO A 148 40.67 4.88 -5.73
N GLY A 149 40.73 5.38 -6.98
CA GLY A 149 41.09 4.61 -8.17
C GLY A 149 42.61 4.46 -8.37
N ALA A 150 43.39 5.41 -7.87
CA ALA A 150 44.84 5.46 -7.98
C ALA A 150 45.50 5.92 -6.67
N PRO A 151 45.42 5.11 -5.59
CA PRO A 151 45.94 5.50 -4.29
C PRO A 151 47.47 5.64 -4.32
N PRO A 152 48.06 6.50 -3.46
CA PRO A 152 49.49 6.74 -3.46
C PRO A 152 50.27 5.51 -2.95
N SER A 153 51.59 5.46 -3.17
CA SER A 153 52.40 4.27 -2.83
C SER A 153 52.74 4.14 -1.33
N ASN A 154 52.55 5.18 -0.53
CA ASN A 154 52.91 5.24 0.90
C ASN A 154 51.73 4.91 1.81
N LEU A 155 51.06 3.78 1.56
CA LEU A 155 49.89 3.37 2.33
C LEU A 155 50.27 2.63 3.61
N VAL A 156 49.37 2.73 4.60
CA VAL A 156 49.37 1.86 5.77
C VAL A 156 47.97 1.27 5.93
N ARG A 157 47.91 -0.04 6.19
CA ARG A 157 46.68 -0.73 6.53
C ARG A 157 46.08 -0.17 7.82
N LEU A 158 44.81 0.21 7.74
CA LEU A 158 44.00 0.64 8.89
C LEU A 158 42.97 -0.41 9.30
N PHE A 159 42.45 -1.18 8.34
CA PHE A 159 41.46 -2.24 8.57
C PHE A 159 41.63 -3.38 7.55
N GLY A 160 41.20 -4.60 7.91
CA GLY A 160 41.24 -5.79 7.06
C GLY A 160 42.41 -6.73 7.30
N ASP A 161 42.48 -7.81 6.53
CA ASP A 161 43.52 -8.84 6.65
C ASP A 161 44.91 -8.29 6.28
N ALA A 162 45.97 -8.96 6.74
CA ALA A 162 47.35 -8.54 6.51
C ALA A 162 47.77 -8.74 5.05
N ASP A 163 47.22 -9.77 4.41
CA ASP A 163 47.50 -10.13 3.02
C ASP A 163 46.55 -9.45 2.02
N ASP A 164 45.37 -9.02 2.48
CA ASP A 164 44.35 -8.31 1.68
C ASP A 164 43.67 -7.22 2.53
N PRO A 165 44.23 -6.00 2.59
CA PRO A 165 43.71 -4.93 3.42
C PRO A 165 42.46 -4.29 2.82
N ASP A 166 41.34 -4.33 3.54
CA ASP A 166 40.08 -3.67 3.11
C ASP A 166 40.19 -2.13 3.08
N VAL A 167 40.97 -1.55 4.00
CA VAL A 167 41.19 -0.10 4.08
C VAL A 167 42.65 0.20 4.33
N GLU A 168 43.23 0.96 3.40
CA GLU A 168 44.53 1.59 3.57
C GLU A 168 44.43 3.10 3.44
N ALA A 169 45.37 3.83 4.06
CA ALA A 169 45.42 5.28 3.97
C ALA A 169 46.86 5.77 3.87
N ALA A 170 47.08 6.93 3.24
CA ALA A 170 48.43 7.44 3.02
C ALA A 170 49.06 7.92 4.32
N MET A 171 50.31 7.54 4.56
CA MET A 171 51.09 7.98 5.69
C MET A 171 51.53 9.44 5.53
N VAL A 172 51.06 10.30 6.41
CA VAL A 172 51.42 11.72 6.47
C VAL A 172 52.55 11.92 7.50
N PRO A 173 53.69 12.53 7.11
CA PRO A 173 54.82 12.71 8.01
C PRO A 173 54.60 13.85 9.02
N ILE A 174 54.89 13.58 10.28
CA ILE A 174 54.94 14.56 11.36
C ILE A 174 56.35 15.13 11.43
N ARG A 175 56.47 16.43 11.19
CA ARG A 175 57.75 17.15 11.12
C ARG A 175 57.96 17.98 12.38
N ASN A 176 59.19 17.96 12.88
CA ASN A 176 59.58 18.79 14.03
C ASN A 176 60.02 20.21 13.61
N SER A 177 60.40 21.04 14.59
CA SER A 177 60.85 22.43 14.35
C SER A 177 62.11 22.56 13.48
N THR A 178 62.78 21.45 13.16
CA THR A 178 63.97 21.39 12.28
C THR A 178 63.69 20.65 10.97
N ASP A 179 62.40 20.46 10.63
CA ASP A 179 61.92 19.78 9.42
C ASP A 179 62.33 18.30 9.30
N ARG A 180 62.65 17.64 10.43
CA ARG A 180 62.89 16.20 10.47
C ARG A 180 61.59 15.45 10.74
N ILE A 181 61.41 14.33 10.05
CA ILE A 181 60.28 13.41 10.26
C ILE A 181 60.49 12.69 11.59
N GLU A 182 59.63 12.93 12.57
CA GLU A 182 59.65 12.29 13.89
C GLU A 182 58.68 11.11 14.01
N GLY A 183 57.74 11.00 13.08
CA GLY A 183 56.81 9.89 12.95
C GLY A 183 55.86 10.10 11.79
N ASN A 184 55.00 9.13 11.53
CA ASN A 184 53.92 9.24 10.57
C ASN A 184 52.58 9.06 11.28
N LEU A 185 51.53 9.57 10.66
CA LEU A 185 50.15 9.31 11.03
C LEU A 185 49.34 8.99 9.77
N ALA A 186 48.21 8.29 9.94
CA ALA A 186 47.24 8.05 8.89
C ALA A 186 45.86 7.94 9.54
N TRP A 187 44.82 8.31 8.79
CA TRP A 187 43.44 8.18 9.24
C TRP A 187 42.51 7.89 8.06
N TRP A 188 41.38 7.27 8.37
CA TRP A 188 40.26 7.08 7.48
C TRP A 188 38.98 7.28 8.29
N THR A 189 38.00 7.93 7.70
CA THR A 189 36.67 8.11 8.27
C THR A 189 35.68 7.29 7.46
N GLY A 190 35.04 6.30 8.09
CA GLY A 190 34.00 5.49 7.46
C GLY A 190 32.61 6.08 7.64
N ASP A 191 31.76 5.90 6.63
CA ASP A 191 30.34 6.22 6.72
C ASP A 191 29.55 5.09 7.43
N LEU A 192 28.81 5.45 8.48
CA LEU A 192 27.89 4.54 9.18
C LEU A 192 26.48 4.55 8.60
N GLY A 193 26.12 5.61 7.85
CA GLY A 193 24.80 5.78 7.24
C GLY A 193 24.55 4.85 6.06
N VAL A 194 25.59 4.25 5.49
CA VAL A 194 25.51 3.23 4.43
C VAL A 194 25.40 1.79 4.95
N ARG A 195 25.40 1.60 6.28
CA ARG A 195 25.39 0.28 6.93
C ARG A 195 24.05 -0.06 7.55
N ALA A 196 23.68 -1.34 7.58
CA ALA A 196 22.43 -1.81 8.17
C ALA A 196 22.47 -1.73 9.70
N ASN A 197 21.47 -1.09 10.31
CA ASN A 197 21.38 -1.04 11.78
C ASN A 197 20.77 -2.32 12.35
N ILE A 198 21.62 -3.25 12.79
CA ILE A 198 21.21 -4.57 13.34
C ILE A 198 20.76 -4.52 14.81
N SER A 199 20.92 -3.37 15.48
CA SER A 199 20.49 -3.20 16.88
C SER A 199 19.02 -2.77 17.03
N THR A 200 18.33 -2.49 15.92
CA THR A 200 16.92 -2.06 15.97
C THR A 200 16.01 -3.29 15.96
N GLN A 201 15.32 -3.56 17.07
CA GLN A 201 14.39 -4.69 17.16
C GLN A 201 13.06 -4.42 16.46
N ASP A 202 12.51 -5.45 15.82
CA ASP A 202 11.08 -5.55 15.50
C ASP A 202 10.34 -6.06 16.76
N PRO A 203 9.54 -5.23 17.46
CA PRO A 203 8.83 -5.65 18.67
C PRO A 203 7.74 -6.70 18.40
N ARG A 204 7.51 -7.07 17.13
CA ARG A 204 6.52 -8.06 16.69
C ARG A 204 7.18 -9.24 15.95
N ALA A 205 8.50 -9.42 16.06
CA ALA A 205 9.26 -10.40 15.29
C ALA A 205 8.74 -11.84 15.40
N ASP A 206 8.14 -12.20 16.53
CA ASP A 206 7.56 -13.50 16.86
C ASP A 206 6.18 -13.77 16.21
N LEU A 207 5.52 -12.73 15.68
CA LEU A 207 4.20 -12.88 15.06
C LEU A 207 4.35 -13.33 13.59
N ALA A 208 3.99 -14.58 13.29
CA ALA A 208 4.00 -15.08 11.91
C ALA A 208 2.68 -14.74 11.18
N PHE A 209 2.78 -14.36 9.91
CA PHE A 209 1.64 -14.32 9.00
C PHE A 209 1.61 -15.62 8.17
N GLY A 210 0.55 -16.42 8.34
CA GLY A 210 0.37 -17.70 7.66
C GLY A 210 -0.84 -17.71 6.72
N LYS A 211 -1.03 -18.82 5.99
CA LYS A 211 -2.13 -19.02 5.02
C LYS A 211 -3.52 -19.07 5.66
N ASP A 212 -3.58 -19.43 6.94
CA ASP A 212 -4.79 -19.40 7.78
C ASP A 212 -4.98 -17.99 8.44
N GLY A 213 -4.11 -17.05 8.05
CA GLY A 213 -3.91 -15.71 8.60
C GLY A 213 -3.31 -15.70 10.02
N GLY A 214 -2.76 -14.55 10.46
CA GLY A 214 -2.20 -14.39 11.82
C GLY A 214 -3.12 -13.63 12.80
N THR A 215 -2.65 -13.20 13.98
CA THR A 215 -3.44 -12.34 14.91
C THR A 215 -3.66 -10.93 14.34
N ASP A 216 -4.55 -10.12 14.93
CA ASP A 216 -4.70 -8.69 14.57
C ASP A 216 -3.35 -7.95 14.59
N GLU A 217 -2.44 -8.35 15.48
CA GLU A 217 -1.10 -7.79 15.60
C GLU A 217 -0.14 -8.22 14.48
N SER A 218 -0.34 -9.40 13.90
CA SER A 218 0.50 -9.89 12.79
C SER A 218 0.33 -9.08 11.50
N TRP A 219 -0.84 -8.45 11.30
CA TRP A 219 -1.09 -7.56 10.16
C TRP A 219 -0.18 -6.34 10.17
N TYR A 220 0.22 -5.84 11.35
CA TYR A 220 1.17 -4.73 11.45
C TYR A 220 2.52 -5.08 10.82
N ARG A 221 2.97 -6.35 10.84
CA ARG A 221 4.22 -6.73 10.18
C ARG A 221 4.15 -6.65 8.65
N LEU A 222 2.97 -6.83 8.06
CA LEU A 222 2.75 -6.62 6.63
C LEU A 222 2.73 -5.12 6.25
N MET A 223 2.52 -4.25 7.23
CA MET A 223 2.34 -2.81 7.03
C MET A 223 3.60 -2.01 7.37
N LEU A 224 4.55 -2.59 8.09
CA LEU A 224 5.80 -1.95 8.51
C LEU A 224 6.93 -2.18 7.50
N SER A 225 7.84 -1.23 7.42
CA SER A 225 9.11 -1.41 6.70
C SER A 225 9.92 -2.53 7.36
N GLN A 226 10.40 -3.48 6.56
CA GLN A 226 11.21 -4.60 7.06
C GLN A 226 12.50 -4.09 7.70
N ALA A 227 12.79 -4.52 8.93
CA ALA A 227 14.07 -4.29 9.58
C ALA A 227 15.13 -5.23 8.99
N PRO A 228 16.42 -4.82 9.00
CA PRO A 228 17.51 -5.72 8.61
C PRO A 228 17.56 -6.92 9.56
N ASP A 229 17.56 -8.12 8.98
CA ASP A 229 17.60 -9.39 9.72
C ASP A 229 19.00 -10.01 9.59
N ILE A 230 19.70 -10.13 10.72
CA ILE A 230 21.05 -10.69 10.78
C ILE A 230 21.08 -12.17 10.33
N GLU A 231 19.98 -12.91 10.49
CA GLU A 231 19.88 -14.30 10.02
C GLU A 231 19.84 -14.40 8.50
N ARG A 232 19.44 -13.31 7.82
CA ARG A 232 19.40 -13.21 6.35
C ARG A 232 20.69 -12.68 5.74
N MET A 233 21.61 -12.16 6.56
CA MET A 233 22.95 -11.79 6.10
C MET A 233 23.77 -13.04 5.76
N ASN A 234 24.79 -12.87 4.93
CA ASN A 234 25.68 -13.96 4.57
C ASN A 234 26.33 -14.57 5.84
N GLY A 235 26.47 -15.89 5.89
CA GLY A 235 26.88 -16.61 7.10
C GLY A 235 25.78 -16.88 8.15
N GLY A 236 24.59 -16.28 8.03
CA GLY A 236 23.33 -16.71 8.68
C GLY A 236 23.42 -17.01 10.18
N ILE A 237 23.77 -16.02 11.00
CA ILE A 237 23.94 -16.22 12.45
C ILE A 237 22.66 -15.84 13.20
N GLY A 238 22.08 -16.84 13.87
CA GLY A 238 20.99 -16.62 14.82
C GLY A 238 21.51 -16.03 16.14
N ILE A 239 21.10 -14.80 16.44
CA ILE A 239 21.35 -14.15 17.72
C ILE A 239 20.01 -13.91 18.40
N GLU A 240 19.90 -14.26 19.68
CA GLU A 240 18.69 -13.98 20.45
C GLU A 240 18.40 -12.46 20.45
N PRO A 241 17.16 -12.03 20.16
CA PRO A 241 16.80 -10.61 20.06
C PRO A 241 17.22 -9.78 21.28
N GLU A 242 17.13 -10.36 22.48
CA GLU A 242 17.50 -9.72 23.76
C GLU A 242 18.99 -9.35 23.86
N ILE A 243 19.85 -9.97 23.06
CA ILE A 243 21.29 -9.71 23.00
C ILE A 243 21.58 -8.53 22.07
N LEU A 244 20.75 -8.30 21.04
CA LEU A 244 20.96 -7.25 20.03
C LEU A 244 21.03 -5.84 20.65
N ASP A 245 20.17 -5.55 21.63
CA ASP A 245 20.15 -4.26 22.35
C ASP A 245 21.38 -4.03 23.24
N ARG A 246 22.15 -5.09 23.52
CA ARG A 246 23.35 -5.01 24.37
C ARG A 246 24.60 -4.70 23.56
N PHE A 247 24.52 -4.70 22.23
CA PHE A 247 25.66 -4.34 21.40
C PHE A 247 25.91 -2.83 21.47
N ALA A 248 27.01 -2.45 22.11
CA ALA A 248 27.44 -1.06 22.26
C ALA A 248 28.44 -0.62 21.19
N SER A 249 29.11 -1.56 20.52
CA SER A 249 30.10 -1.30 19.48
C SER A 249 30.24 -2.47 18.51
N GLN A 250 30.90 -2.24 17.37
CA GLN A 250 31.26 -3.31 16.43
C GLN A 250 32.03 -4.46 17.10
N LEU A 251 32.91 -4.14 18.07
CA LEU A 251 33.65 -5.14 18.84
C LEU A 251 32.74 -5.99 19.74
N SER A 252 31.62 -5.45 20.24
CA SER A 252 30.68 -6.26 21.03
C SER A 252 29.92 -7.27 20.17
N VAL A 253 29.77 -7.03 18.87
CA VAL A 253 29.13 -7.97 17.93
C VAL A 253 29.97 -9.22 17.78
N SER A 254 31.30 -9.14 17.82
CA SER A 254 32.16 -10.34 17.75
C SER A 254 31.99 -11.28 18.96
N LEU A 255 31.47 -10.79 20.09
CA LEU A 255 31.14 -11.63 21.25
C LEU A 255 29.85 -12.45 21.05
N GLY A 256 28.90 -11.95 20.26
CA GLY A 256 27.62 -12.61 19.99
C GLY A 256 27.60 -13.39 18.68
N ALA A 257 28.24 -12.86 17.63
CA ALA A 257 28.28 -13.42 16.28
C ALA A 257 29.59 -14.16 15.96
N GLY A 258 30.60 -14.08 16.83
CA GLY A 258 31.95 -14.58 16.55
C GLY A 258 32.82 -13.57 15.79
N THR A 259 34.14 -13.69 15.95
CA THR A 259 35.14 -12.80 15.34
C THR A 259 35.11 -12.84 13.83
N ASP A 260 35.09 -14.04 13.25
CA ASP A 260 35.21 -14.24 11.81
C ASP A 260 34.04 -13.59 11.06
N TRP A 261 32.82 -13.74 11.60
CA TRP A 261 31.63 -13.12 11.02
C TRP A 261 31.65 -11.60 11.15
N ALA A 262 32.01 -11.09 12.33
CA ALA A 262 32.05 -9.65 12.59
C ALA A 262 33.14 -8.92 11.77
N GLU A 263 34.25 -9.59 11.48
CA GLU A 263 35.30 -9.10 10.59
C GLU A 263 34.85 -9.13 9.13
N THR A 264 34.25 -10.25 8.68
CA THR A 264 33.75 -10.40 7.30
C THR A 264 32.69 -9.35 6.95
N HIS A 265 31.78 -9.03 7.88
CA HIS A 265 30.66 -8.11 7.65
C HIS A 265 30.90 -6.71 8.23
N ALA A 266 32.15 -6.36 8.52
CA ALA A 266 32.52 -5.13 9.21
C ALA A 266 31.98 -3.84 8.57
N PHE A 267 31.73 -3.86 7.27
CA PHE A 267 31.20 -2.73 6.49
C PHE A 267 29.69 -2.82 6.23
N ASP A 268 29.04 -3.95 6.51
CA ASP A 268 27.64 -4.17 6.18
C ASP A 268 26.69 -3.74 7.30
N PHE A 269 27.17 -3.72 8.55
CA PHE A 269 26.34 -3.43 9.71
C PHE A 269 26.83 -2.26 10.58
N THR A 270 25.91 -1.70 11.36
CA THR A 270 26.17 -0.80 12.48
C THR A 270 25.27 -1.17 13.67
N VAL A 271 25.73 -0.85 14.87
CA VAL A 271 24.95 -0.98 16.12
C VAL A 271 24.48 0.37 16.64
N GLY A 272 24.76 1.44 15.90
CA GLY A 272 24.40 2.79 16.26
C GLY A 272 24.29 3.67 15.03
N SER A 273 23.08 4.16 14.76
CA SER A 273 22.82 5.19 13.77
C SER A 273 22.08 6.33 14.43
N ARG A 274 22.63 7.55 14.31
CA ARG A 274 22.01 8.77 14.82
C ARG A 274 22.06 9.81 13.72
N GLY A 275 20.91 10.40 13.44
CA GLY A 275 20.78 11.50 12.49
C GLY A 275 20.34 12.77 13.18
N VAL A 276 20.85 13.90 12.69
CA VAL A 276 20.19 15.20 12.92
C VAL A 276 19.11 15.33 11.86
N LEU A 277 17.95 15.89 12.22
CA LEU A 277 16.86 16.16 11.28
C LEU A 277 17.21 17.38 10.41
N ALA A 278 18.32 17.34 9.67
CA ALA A 278 18.73 18.38 8.75
C ALA A 278 17.95 18.27 7.42
N ASP A 279 17.61 19.40 6.81
CA ASP A 279 17.14 19.46 5.43
C ASP A 279 18.37 19.52 4.52
N VAL A 280 18.80 18.36 4.03
CA VAL A 280 19.98 18.28 3.16
C VAL A 280 19.78 19.01 1.83
N SER A 281 18.56 19.33 1.41
CA SER A 281 18.31 20.04 0.15
C SER A 281 18.43 21.56 0.32
N ARG A 282 17.84 22.13 1.37
CA ARG A 282 17.76 23.60 1.59
C ARG A 282 18.67 24.11 2.69
N GLY A 283 19.23 23.22 3.51
CA GLY A 283 19.93 23.54 4.74
C GLY A 283 19.00 23.86 5.90
N GLY A 284 19.55 23.88 7.11
CA GLY A 284 18.81 24.04 8.36
C GLY A 284 18.17 22.74 8.85
N LEU A 285 17.40 22.84 9.94
CA LEU A 285 16.60 21.74 10.47
C LEU A 285 15.30 21.58 9.66
N LYS A 286 14.84 20.33 9.53
CA LYS A 286 13.51 20.00 9.02
C LYS A 286 12.45 20.76 9.82
N ARG A 287 11.40 21.21 9.13
CA ARG A 287 10.33 22.02 9.71
C ARG A 287 9.51 21.18 10.71
N ASP A 288 9.23 21.77 11.88
CA ASP A 288 8.35 21.19 12.89
C ASP A 288 6.89 21.50 12.55
N LEU A 289 6.06 20.46 12.47
CA LEU A 289 4.62 20.58 12.17
C LEU A 289 3.78 20.89 13.41
N THR A 290 4.32 20.77 14.62
CA THR A 290 3.59 20.92 15.90
C THR A 290 2.91 22.28 15.99
N ALA A 291 3.64 23.35 15.69
CA ALA A 291 3.09 24.70 15.73
C ALA A 291 1.86 24.84 14.82
N TRP A 292 1.90 24.25 13.62
CA TRP A 292 0.81 24.35 12.66
C TRP A 292 -0.37 23.45 13.03
N LEU A 293 -0.13 22.25 13.54
CA LEU A 293 -1.18 21.37 14.07
C LEU A 293 -1.98 22.07 15.17
N ASP A 294 -1.30 22.77 16.09
CA ASP A 294 -1.88 23.55 17.18
C ASP A 294 -2.45 24.91 16.76
N SER A 295 -2.15 25.37 15.54
CA SER A 295 -2.62 26.66 15.02
C SER A 295 -4.11 26.60 14.65
N ALA A 296 -4.65 27.71 14.13
CA ALA A 296 -5.99 27.75 13.52
C ALA A 296 -5.99 27.39 12.02
N GLY A 297 -4.94 26.73 11.52
CA GLY A 297 -4.82 26.31 10.11
C GLY A 297 -4.01 27.26 9.23
N SER A 298 -3.27 28.17 9.85
CA SER A 298 -2.39 29.11 9.17
C SER A 298 -1.28 29.55 10.10
N ILE A 299 -0.05 29.51 9.58
CA ILE A 299 1.15 30.04 10.22
C ILE A 299 1.86 30.97 9.24
N ALA A 300 2.15 32.18 9.69
CA ALA A 300 2.94 33.14 8.94
C ALA A 300 4.41 32.70 8.86
N GLY A 301 5.06 33.00 7.75
CA GLY A 301 6.49 32.75 7.59
C GLY A 301 7.34 33.49 8.63
N TRP A 302 8.48 32.91 9.00
CA TRP A 302 9.39 33.46 10.01
C TRP A 302 10.85 33.33 9.59
N LYS A 303 11.58 34.45 9.54
CA LYS A 303 13.04 34.51 9.26
C LYS A 303 13.51 33.59 8.12
N GLY A 304 12.90 33.73 6.93
CA GLY A 304 13.25 32.93 5.76
C GLY A 304 12.55 31.56 5.67
N LEU A 305 11.77 31.16 6.68
CA LEU A 305 10.85 30.04 6.57
C LEU A 305 9.53 30.52 5.95
N GLU A 306 9.05 29.80 4.94
CA GLU A 306 7.73 30.03 4.34
C GLU A 306 6.62 29.64 5.33
N GLY A 307 5.53 30.40 5.31
CA GLY A 307 4.31 30.06 6.05
C GLY A 307 3.58 28.87 5.42
N ILE A 308 2.66 28.29 6.17
CA ILE A 308 1.83 27.15 5.74
C ILE A 308 0.38 27.48 6.09
N THR A 309 -0.53 27.16 5.16
CA THR A 309 -1.98 27.19 5.37
C THR A 309 -2.59 25.81 5.12
N ASP A 310 -3.82 25.60 5.58
CA ASP A 310 -4.54 24.35 5.34
C ASP A 310 -4.74 24.03 3.84
N THR A 311 -4.78 25.03 2.97
CA THR A 311 -4.89 24.84 1.51
C THR A 311 -3.54 24.64 0.82
N THR A 312 -2.43 24.71 1.57
CA THR A 312 -1.09 24.49 0.99
C THR A 312 -0.96 23.01 0.59
N PRO A 313 -0.55 22.71 -0.66
CA PRO A 313 -0.34 21.33 -1.08
C PRO A 313 0.89 20.71 -0.39
N LEU A 314 0.83 19.43 -0.02
CA LEU A 314 1.96 18.63 0.49
C LEU A 314 2.99 18.40 -0.62
N ILE A 315 2.51 18.16 -1.83
CA ILE A 315 3.34 17.88 -3.00
C ILE A 315 3.25 19.07 -3.95
N GLY A 316 4.38 19.69 -4.23
CA GLY A 316 4.46 20.98 -4.92
C GLY A 316 4.98 22.06 -3.97
N ARG A 317 5.64 23.08 -4.51
CA ARG A 317 6.30 24.09 -3.68
C ARG A 317 5.25 25.01 -3.02
N ALA A 318 5.31 25.13 -1.70
CA ALA A 318 4.56 26.16 -0.99
C ALA A 318 5.11 27.55 -1.41
N GLY A 319 4.30 28.36 -2.10
CA GLY A 319 4.69 29.72 -2.48
C GLY A 319 5.68 29.85 -3.65
N GLY A 320 5.78 28.83 -4.52
CA GLY A 320 6.55 28.94 -5.78
C GLY A 320 5.92 29.91 -6.78
N GLU A 321 6.72 30.43 -7.71
CA GLU A 321 6.23 31.21 -8.86
C GLU A 321 5.33 30.34 -9.76
N GLU A 322 4.54 30.95 -10.65
CA GLU A 322 3.56 30.25 -11.52
C GLU A 322 4.19 29.11 -12.36
N GLN A 323 5.51 29.14 -12.57
CA GLN A 323 6.29 28.11 -13.24
C GLN A 323 6.52 26.83 -12.40
N ASP A 324 6.30 26.88 -11.08
CA ASP A 324 6.37 25.74 -10.16
C ASP A 324 5.03 24.98 -10.04
N VAL A 325 3.96 25.47 -10.68
CA VAL A 325 2.62 24.85 -10.67
C VAL A 325 2.56 23.75 -11.73
N ASN A 326 2.73 22.51 -11.29
CA ASN A 326 2.54 21.34 -12.14
C ASN A 326 1.04 21.03 -12.33
N ARG A 327 0.66 20.37 -13.44
CA ARG A 327 -0.69 19.78 -13.68
C ARG A 327 -1.25 18.93 -12.53
N LEU A 328 -0.40 18.40 -11.66
CA LEU A 328 -0.75 17.58 -10.49
C LEU A 328 -1.02 18.41 -9.22
N SER A 329 -0.69 19.70 -9.21
CA SER A 329 -0.89 20.59 -8.04
C SER A 329 -2.35 20.65 -7.57
N PRO A 330 -3.36 20.71 -8.46
CA PRO A 330 -4.77 20.71 -8.03
C PRO A 330 -5.18 19.43 -7.30
N VAL A 331 -4.66 18.26 -7.70
CA VAL A 331 -5.02 16.97 -7.06
C VAL A 331 -4.07 16.58 -5.93
N SER A 332 -3.16 17.48 -5.54
CA SER A 332 -2.19 17.25 -4.49
C SER A 332 -2.89 17.25 -3.11
N PRO A 333 -2.58 16.30 -2.21
CA PRO A 333 -3.07 16.36 -0.85
C PRO A 333 -2.72 17.70 -0.19
N THR A 334 -3.61 18.24 0.64
CA THR A 334 -3.38 19.51 1.33
C THR A 334 -2.94 19.30 2.78
N PHE A 335 -2.19 20.26 3.34
CA PHE A 335 -1.79 20.20 4.75
C PHE A 335 -3.03 20.17 5.64
N GLY A 336 -4.10 20.90 5.32
CA GLY A 336 -5.34 20.88 6.07
C GLY A 336 -5.91 19.47 6.27
N ARG A 337 -5.79 18.61 5.27
CA ARG A 337 -6.23 17.20 5.35
C ARG A 337 -5.46 16.39 6.39
N LEU A 338 -4.14 16.62 6.51
CA LEU A 338 -3.32 16.04 7.59
C LEU A 338 -3.74 16.56 8.96
N ARG A 339 -4.01 17.87 9.08
CA ARG A 339 -4.45 18.47 10.36
C ARG A 339 -5.79 17.94 10.79
N ASP A 340 -6.73 17.84 9.86
CA ASP A 340 -8.07 17.31 10.11
C ASP A 340 -8.03 15.86 10.58
N TRP A 341 -7.09 15.05 10.07
CA TRP A 341 -6.84 13.70 10.56
C TRP A 341 -6.21 13.69 11.97
N ALA A 342 -5.21 14.55 12.20
CA ALA A 342 -4.54 14.66 13.50
C ALA A 342 -5.49 15.12 14.62
N LEU A 343 -6.44 15.99 14.27
CA LEU A 343 -7.46 16.53 15.16
C LEU A 343 -8.80 15.76 15.05
N ALA A 344 -8.76 14.51 14.58
CA ALA A 344 -9.95 13.68 14.48
C ALA A 344 -10.64 13.58 15.86
N PRO A 345 -11.96 13.81 15.97
CA PRO A 345 -12.67 13.86 17.24
C PRO A 345 -13.01 12.44 17.75
N ALA A 346 -12.03 11.53 17.76
CA ALA A 346 -12.23 10.18 18.27
C ALA A 346 -11.96 10.15 19.78
N PRO A 347 -12.94 9.79 20.62
CA PRO A 347 -12.75 9.75 22.07
C PRO A 347 -11.76 8.65 22.44
N MET A 348 -11.18 8.73 23.63
CA MET A 348 -10.27 7.72 24.17
C MET A 348 -10.84 6.30 24.20
N SER A 349 -12.15 6.15 24.40
CA SER A 349 -12.82 4.85 24.35
C SER A 349 -12.85 4.24 22.94
N GLY A 350 -12.73 5.07 21.90
CA GLY A 350 -12.97 4.74 20.50
C GLY A 350 -14.40 4.38 20.15
N GLY A 351 -15.35 4.61 21.07
CA GLY A 351 -16.77 4.39 20.86
C GLY A 351 -17.50 5.62 20.33
N GLY A 352 -18.51 5.43 19.48
CA GLY A 352 -19.45 6.46 19.03
C GLY A 352 -18.85 7.56 18.16
N VAL A 353 -17.97 7.20 17.21
CA VAL A 353 -17.40 8.17 16.28
C VAL A 353 -18.33 8.35 15.09
N ASP A 354 -18.83 9.57 14.88
CA ASP A 354 -19.67 9.89 13.73
C ASP A 354 -18.88 9.79 12.41
N THR A 355 -19.51 9.24 11.39
CA THR A 355 -18.93 9.19 10.05
C THR A 355 -18.82 10.58 9.41
N ARG A 356 -17.74 10.81 8.65
CA ARG A 356 -17.43 12.10 8.02
C ARG A 356 -17.13 11.91 6.53
N VAL A 357 -17.85 12.64 5.67
CA VAL A 357 -17.49 12.76 4.24
C VAL A 357 -16.36 13.78 4.07
N SER A 358 -15.56 13.60 3.01
CA SER A 358 -14.67 14.65 2.46
C SER A 358 -15.46 15.92 2.09
N GLU A 359 -14.76 17.04 1.85
CA GLU A 359 -15.43 18.23 1.28
C GLU A 359 -16.09 17.88 -0.06
N LEU A 360 -17.20 18.56 -0.37
CA LEU A 360 -17.95 18.36 -1.61
C LEU A 360 -17.80 19.58 -2.51
N ASP A 361 -17.89 19.39 -3.83
CA ASP A 361 -17.91 20.48 -4.81
C ASP A 361 -19.14 20.39 -5.72
N THR A 362 -20.24 21.01 -5.28
CA THR A 362 -21.49 21.05 -6.05
C THR A 362 -21.36 21.79 -7.39
N ARG A 363 -20.33 22.64 -7.56
CA ARG A 363 -20.07 23.30 -8.86
C ARG A 363 -19.53 22.32 -9.88
N ALA A 364 -18.76 21.32 -9.46
CA ALA A 364 -18.36 20.21 -10.32
C ALA A 364 -19.55 19.28 -10.66
N GLY A 365 -20.60 19.32 -9.84
CA GLY A 365 -21.84 18.57 -10.02
C GLY A 365 -22.62 18.93 -11.29
N SER A 366 -22.49 20.13 -11.84
CA SER A 366 -23.21 20.49 -13.08
C SER A 366 -22.79 19.61 -14.26
N SER A 367 -21.53 19.17 -14.30
CA SER A 367 -21.06 18.21 -15.31
C SER A 367 -21.67 16.81 -15.12
N SER A 368 -22.13 16.45 -13.92
CA SER A 368 -22.81 15.18 -13.68
C SER A 368 -24.12 15.05 -14.47
N ALA A 369 -24.85 16.15 -14.66
CA ALA A 369 -26.10 16.14 -15.40
C ALA A 369 -25.86 15.86 -16.89
N ASP A 370 -24.81 16.45 -17.47
CA ASP A 370 -24.45 16.29 -18.88
C ASP A 370 -23.91 14.90 -19.22
N PHE A 371 -23.30 14.20 -18.24
CA PHE A 371 -22.67 12.89 -18.42
C PHE A 371 -23.37 11.74 -17.69
N ALA A 372 -24.59 11.96 -17.18
CA ALA A 372 -25.39 10.96 -16.46
C ALA A 372 -24.63 10.21 -15.33
N LEU A 373 -23.85 10.96 -14.53
CA LEU A 373 -22.97 10.40 -13.50
C LEU A 373 -23.68 10.13 -12.15
N ALA A 374 -24.98 10.44 -12.04
CA ALA A 374 -25.77 10.33 -10.82
C ALA A 374 -25.16 11.02 -9.59
N ASN A 375 -24.37 12.09 -9.75
CA ASN A 375 -23.60 12.67 -8.66
C ASN A 375 -23.39 14.19 -8.76
N GLU A 376 -24.41 14.95 -8.37
CA GLU A 376 -24.39 16.42 -8.36
C GLU A 376 -23.69 17.03 -7.13
N SER A 377 -23.34 16.21 -6.14
CA SER A 377 -22.57 16.62 -4.95
C SER A 377 -21.32 15.74 -4.78
N PRO A 378 -20.38 15.77 -5.75
CA PRO A 378 -19.19 14.93 -5.72
C PRO A 378 -18.20 15.39 -4.65
N VAL A 379 -17.32 14.48 -4.23
CA VAL A 379 -16.17 14.83 -3.39
C VAL A 379 -15.24 15.79 -4.14
N LYS A 380 -14.85 16.86 -3.45
CA LYS A 380 -13.92 17.87 -3.93
C LYS A 380 -12.52 17.26 -4.03
N LEU A 381 -11.93 17.30 -5.22
CA LEU A 381 -10.56 16.86 -5.44
C LEU A 381 -9.56 18.02 -5.22
N ASP A 382 -9.87 19.20 -5.73
CA ASP A 382 -8.98 20.36 -5.67
C ASP A 382 -9.07 21.10 -4.33
N GLY A 383 -7.95 21.21 -3.61
CA GLY A 383 -7.87 21.99 -2.37
C GLY A 383 -8.76 21.46 -1.24
N ASN A 384 -9.06 20.16 -1.22
CA ASN A 384 -9.82 19.51 -0.16
C ASN A 384 -9.01 19.40 1.13
N THR A 385 -9.53 19.93 2.23
CA THR A 385 -8.86 19.96 3.54
C THR A 385 -9.44 18.98 4.55
N ARG A 386 -10.46 18.19 4.17
CA ARG A 386 -11.15 17.26 5.07
C ARG A 386 -10.80 15.81 4.77
N SER A 387 -10.41 15.08 5.80
CA SER A 387 -10.22 13.64 5.75
C SER A 387 -11.55 12.92 5.95
N ALA A 388 -11.88 11.99 5.04
CA ALA A 388 -13.04 11.11 5.20
C ALA A 388 -12.81 10.06 6.30
N LEU A 389 -13.87 9.75 7.05
CA LEU A 389 -13.91 8.68 8.03
C LEU A 389 -15.24 7.93 7.88
N GLN A 390 -15.24 6.89 7.05
CA GLN A 390 -16.44 6.17 6.62
C GLN A 390 -16.15 4.68 6.39
N PRO A 391 -17.15 3.80 6.51
CA PRO A 391 -17.03 2.43 6.06
C PRO A 391 -16.72 2.34 4.57
N VAL A 392 -15.93 1.34 4.19
CA VAL A 392 -15.58 1.00 2.81
C VAL A 392 -16.73 0.22 2.17
N LEU A 393 -17.12 0.58 0.94
CA LEU A 393 -18.02 -0.22 0.11
C LEU A 393 -17.24 -1.42 -0.44
N VAL A 394 -17.39 -2.57 0.20
CA VAL A 394 -16.68 -3.81 -0.19
C VAL A 394 -17.38 -4.48 -1.36
N GLU A 395 -18.71 -4.51 -1.35
CA GLU A 395 -19.49 -5.25 -2.33
C GLU A 395 -20.82 -4.54 -2.58
N ALA A 396 -21.20 -4.46 -3.84
CA ALA A 396 -22.53 -4.07 -4.29
C ALA A 396 -22.96 -5.01 -5.41
N THR A 397 -23.79 -5.98 -5.06
CA THR A 397 -24.27 -7.02 -5.98
C THR A 397 -25.77 -7.17 -5.93
N ASN A 398 -26.35 -7.67 -7.01
CA ASN A 398 -27.75 -8.00 -7.08
C ASN A 398 -27.92 -9.32 -7.80
N PHE A 399 -28.53 -10.30 -7.15
CA PHE A 399 -29.00 -11.50 -7.81
C PHE A 399 -30.43 -11.29 -8.29
N ILE A 400 -30.76 -11.84 -9.45
CA ILE A 400 -32.10 -11.75 -10.05
C ILE A 400 -32.67 -13.14 -10.20
N GLN A 401 -33.91 -13.35 -9.72
CA GLN A 401 -34.66 -14.56 -9.99
C GLN A 401 -36.05 -14.24 -10.54
N LEU A 402 -36.63 -15.13 -11.33
CA LEU A 402 -37.96 -14.95 -11.90
C LEU A 402 -39.00 -15.88 -11.29
N SER A 403 -40.19 -15.32 -11.08
CA SER A 403 -41.41 -16.09 -10.87
C SER A 403 -42.48 -15.63 -11.86
N CYS A 404 -43.60 -16.33 -11.88
CA CYS A 404 -44.79 -15.94 -12.60
C CYS A 404 -46.03 -16.08 -11.72
N TYR A 405 -47.08 -15.36 -12.05
CA TYR A 405 -48.39 -15.49 -11.40
C TYR A 405 -49.50 -15.43 -12.43
N GLN A 406 -50.63 -16.07 -12.14
CA GLN A 406 -51.81 -16.01 -13.01
C GLN A 406 -52.65 -14.78 -12.66
N LEU A 407 -53.07 -14.02 -13.67
CA LEU A 407 -53.96 -12.87 -13.50
C LEU A 407 -55.35 -13.33 -13.05
N ALA A 408 -55.81 -12.79 -11.93
CA ALA A 408 -57.15 -13.05 -11.41
C ALA A 408 -58.24 -12.78 -12.47
N GLY A 409 -59.16 -13.73 -12.64
CA GLY A 409 -60.29 -13.60 -13.57
C GLY A 409 -59.98 -13.84 -15.06
N SER A 410 -58.77 -14.25 -15.42
CA SER A 410 -58.40 -14.57 -16.81
C SER A 410 -58.86 -15.98 -17.24
N ASN A 411 -59.51 -16.09 -18.41
CA ASN A 411 -59.88 -17.37 -19.04
C ASN A 411 -59.74 -17.32 -20.58
N PRO A 412 -58.85 -18.12 -21.22
CA PRO A 412 -57.85 -18.98 -20.59
C PRO A 412 -56.87 -18.16 -19.73
N GLY A 413 -56.25 -18.80 -18.75
CA GLY A 413 -55.37 -18.15 -17.80
C GLY A 413 -54.26 -17.35 -18.48
N ARG A 414 -54.12 -16.08 -18.10
CA ARG A 414 -53.00 -15.23 -18.49
C ARG A 414 -51.98 -15.17 -17.36
N TYR A 415 -50.71 -15.27 -17.70
CA TYR A 415 -49.60 -15.27 -16.76
C TYR A 415 -48.75 -14.01 -16.92
N GLN A 416 -48.28 -13.47 -15.81
CA GLN A 416 -47.39 -12.32 -15.77
C GLN A 416 -46.05 -12.73 -15.14
N LEU A 417 -44.95 -12.23 -15.69
CA LEU A 417 -43.63 -12.36 -15.09
C LEU A 417 -43.48 -11.41 -13.89
N ARG A 418 -42.61 -11.84 -12.97
CA ARG A 418 -42.19 -11.09 -11.79
C ARG A 418 -40.70 -11.27 -11.60
N HIS A 419 -40.00 -10.16 -11.43
CA HIS A 419 -38.58 -10.15 -11.09
C HIS A 419 -38.42 -10.09 -9.58
N HIS A 420 -37.47 -10.85 -9.04
CA HIS A 420 -37.08 -10.85 -7.63
C HIS A 420 -35.63 -10.38 -7.53
N LEU A 421 -35.43 -9.26 -6.84
CA LEU A 421 -34.14 -8.65 -6.59
C LEU A 421 -33.64 -9.08 -5.22
N TYR A 422 -32.42 -9.61 -5.17
CA TYR A 422 -31.70 -9.95 -3.94
C TYR A 422 -30.41 -9.14 -3.90
N PRO A 423 -30.51 -7.84 -3.55
CA PRO A 423 -29.35 -7.01 -3.35
C PRO A 423 -28.51 -7.51 -2.17
N ARG A 424 -27.21 -7.44 -2.34
CA ARG A 424 -26.24 -7.66 -1.27
C ARG A 424 -25.23 -6.52 -1.29
N VAL A 425 -25.18 -5.82 -0.16
CA VAL A 425 -24.29 -4.68 0.03
C VAL A 425 -23.41 -4.98 1.23
N VAL A 426 -22.10 -4.92 1.07
CA VAL A 426 -21.16 -5.20 2.15
C VAL A 426 -20.40 -3.93 2.48
N LEU A 427 -20.45 -3.53 3.75
CA LEU A 427 -19.73 -2.38 4.27
C LEU A 427 -18.77 -2.84 5.36
N TRP A 428 -17.56 -2.30 5.34
CA TRP A 428 -16.51 -2.65 6.29
C TRP A 428 -15.95 -1.40 6.98
N ASN A 429 -15.86 -1.44 8.30
CA ASN A 429 -15.15 -0.44 9.09
C ASN A 429 -13.68 -0.84 9.24
N PRO A 430 -12.74 -0.21 8.52
CA PRO A 430 -11.33 -0.61 8.57
C PRO A 430 -10.55 0.04 9.73
N TYR A 431 -11.23 0.78 10.62
CA TYR A 431 -10.61 1.60 11.65
C TYR A 431 -10.62 0.94 13.03
N ASN A 432 -9.73 1.38 13.91
CA ASN A 432 -9.66 0.98 15.33
C ASN A 432 -10.72 1.68 16.23
N VAL A 433 -11.75 2.27 15.63
CA VAL A 433 -12.83 3.01 16.32
C VAL A 433 -14.17 2.53 15.80
N SER A 434 -15.22 2.58 16.63
CA SER A 434 -16.57 2.30 16.14
C SER A 434 -17.08 3.48 15.31
N LEU A 435 -17.73 3.20 14.19
CA LEU A 435 -18.30 4.22 13.32
C LEU A 435 -19.83 4.21 13.36
N ASP A 436 -20.41 5.38 13.59
CA ASP A 436 -21.85 5.61 13.47
C ASP A 436 -22.15 6.13 12.05
N LEU A 437 -22.56 5.20 11.18
CA LEU A 437 -22.96 5.49 9.81
C LEU A 437 -24.41 5.95 9.80
N ASP A 438 -24.64 7.15 9.30
CA ASP A 438 -26.00 7.64 9.05
C ASP A 438 -26.70 6.85 7.96
N ARG A 439 -28.02 6.93 7.95
CA ARG A 439 -28.83 6.37 6.86
C ARG A 439 -28.24 6.77 5.51
N SER A 440 -27.94 5.75 4.71
CA SER A 440 -27.25 5.86 3.44
C SER A 440 -28.06 5.16 2.36
N MET A 441 -27.75 5.44 1.10
CA MET A 441 -28.39 4.79 -0.03
C MET A 441 -27.35 4.42 -1.06
N VAL A 442 -27.46 3.21 -1.61
CA VAL A 442 -26.60 2.72 -2.68
C VAL A 442 -27.39 2.53 -3.96
N MET A 443 -26.87 3.06 -5.05
CA MET A 443 -27.28 2.70 -6.40
C MET A 443 -26.37 1.56 -6.88
N ILE A 444 -26.95 0.48 -7.37
CA ILE A 444 -26.25 -0.64 -8.03
C ILE A 444 -26.70 -0.65 -9.48
N GLN A 445 -25.76 -0.50 -10.42
CA GLN A 445 -26.03 -0.52 -11.85
C GLN A 445 -25.24 -1.63 -12.53
N GLY A 446 -25.94 -2.49 -13.26
CA GLY A 446 -25.37 -3.56 -14.09
C GLY A 446 -26.12 -3.70 -15.40
N ASN A 447 -26.18 -4.91 -15.97
CA ASN A 447 -26.89 -5.15 -17.23
C ASN A 447 -28.42 -4.95 -17.09
N GLY A 448 -28.95 -3.90 -17.71
CA GLY A 448 -30.38 -3.58 -17.69
C GLY A 448 -31.18 -3.94 -18.94
N ARG A 449 -30.52 -4.20 -20.09
CA ARG A 449 -31.15 -4.55 -21.39
C ARG A 449 -30.85 -6.01 -21.74
N GLN A 450 -31.36 -6.94 -20.95
CA GLN A 450 -30.97 -8.33 -21.02
C GLN A 450 -31.73 -9.10 -22.10
N GLU A 451 -31.01 -9.93 -22.83
CA GLU A 451 -31.58 -10.88 -23.80
C GLU A 451 -31.90 -12.20 -23.10
N MET A 452 -33.19 -12.48 -22.96
CA MET A 452 -33.70 -13.59 -22.15
C MET A 452 -34.51 -14.56 -22.99
N TRP A 453 -34.45 -15.83 -22.62
CA TRP A 453 -35.31 -16.87 -23.17
C TRP A 453 -36.15 -17.49 -22.07
N THR A 454 -37.36 -17.89 -22.40
CA THR A 454 -38.18 -18.74 -21.53
C THR A 454 -38.60 -20.02 -22.25
N GLU A 455 -38.66 -21.12 -21.52
CA GLU A 455 -39.38 -22.33 -21.94
C GLU A 455 -40.76 -22.30 -21.32
N ASN A 456 -41.79 -22.42 -22.16
CA ASN A 456 -43.16 -22.11 -21.80
C ASN A 456 -44.09 -23.29 -22.04
N GLN A 457 -45.08 -23.44 -21.18
CA GLN A 457 -46.17 -24.40 -21.29
C GLN A 457 -47.46 -23.69 -21.74
N TYR A 458 -48.09 -24.21 -22.80
CA TYR A 458 -49.34 -23.69 -23.35
C TYR A 458 -50.52 -24.55 -22.90
N PHE A 459 -51.65 -23.89 -22.61
CA PHE A 459 -52.85 -24.55 -22.10
C PHE A 459 -54.04 -24.38 -23.04
N ASP A 460 -54.93 -25.37 -23.05
CA ASP A 460 -56.24 -25.26 -23.69
C ASP A 460 -57.23 -24.48 -22.80
N ALA A 461 -58.44 -24.26 -23.32
CA ALA A 461 -59.52 -23.59 -22.59
C ALA A 461 -59.99 -24.35 -21.32
N LYS A 462 -59.53 -25.58 -21.10
CA LYS A 462 -59.81 -26.39 -19.91
C LYS A 462 -58.61 -26.44 -18.94
N GLY A 463 -57.54 -25.69 -19.23
CA GLY A 463 -56.33 -25.64 -18.41
C GLY A 463 -55.41 -26.86 -18.58
N LYS A 464 -55.56 -27.65 -19.64
CA LYS A 464 -54.69 -28.81 -19.90
C LYS A 464 -53.48 -28.41 -20.76
N PRO A 465 -52.25 -28.86 -20.42
CA PRO A 465 -51.08 -28.63 -21.25
C PRO A 465 -51.23 -29.23 -22.65
N ILE A 466 -50.94 -28.44 -23.69
CA ILE A 466 -51.02 -28.87 -25.09
C ILE A 466 -49.62 -29.12 -25.67
N TYR A 467 -48.74 -28.13 -25.58
CA TYR A 467 -47.38 -28.18 -26.11
C TYR A 467 -46.44 -27.26 -25.34
N ARG A 468 -45.14 -27.41 -25.57
CA ARG A 468 -44.07 -26.54 -25.06
C ARG A 468 -43.43 -25.76 -26.20
N TRP A 469 -43.05 -24.52 -25.92
CA TRP A 469 -42.37 -23.66 -26.88
C TRP A 469 -41.41 -22.71 -26.17
N THR A 470 -40.36 -22.28 -26.86
CA THR A 470 -39.40 -21.31 -26.35
C THR A 470 -39.69 -19.91 -26.90
N THR A 471 -39.68 -18.91 -26.02
CA THR A 471 -39.90 -17.51 -26.40
C THR A 471 -38.64 -16.72 -26.11
N ALA A 472 -38.23 -15.91 -27.09
CA ALA A 472 -37.17 -14.92 -26.93
C ALA A 472 -37.76 -13.59 -26.43
N TRP A 473 -37.04 -12.93 -25.53
CA TRP A 473 -37.43 -11.71 -24.86
C TRP A 473 -36.29 -10.70 -24.88
N VAL A 474 -36.65 -9.43 -24.94
CA VAL A 474 -35.77 -8.35 -24.51
C VAL A 474 -36.34 -7.81 -23.21
N SER A 475 -35.63 -8.04 -22.11
CA SER A 475 -36.01 -7.62 -20.77
C SER A 475 -35.33 -6.29 -20.44
N PHE A 476 -36.11 -5.32 -19.99
CA PHE A 476 -35.63 -4.01 -19.54
C PHE A 476 -35.97 -3.85 -18.08
N GLU A 477 -34.96 -3.74 -17.23
CA GLU A 477 -35.17 -3.64 -15.79
C GLU A 477 -34.21 -2.61 -15.19
N GLY A 478 -34.67 -1.97 -14.12
CA GLY A 478 -34.00 -0.80 -13.53
C GLY A 478 -34.04 0.42 -14.44
N GLY A 479 -33.48 1.54 -13.96
CA GLY A 479 -33.54 2.82 -14.67
C GLY A 479 -34.57 3.79 -14.13
N ARG A 480 -34.67 4.93 -14.82
CA ARG A 480 -35.43 6.11 -14.42
C ARG A 480 -36.56 6.46 -15.38
N SER A 481 -36.45 6.09 -16.66
CA SER A 481 -37.48 6.37 -17.65
C SER A 481 -38.43 5.18 -17.84
N THR A 482 -39.73 5.46 -17.88
CA THR A 482 -40.80 4.47 -18.13
C THR A 482 -41.30 4.48 -19.57
N ALA A 483 -40.72 5.33 -20.41
CA ALA A 483 -41.23 5.60 -21.75
C ALA A 483 -40.64 4.63 -22.79
N PHE A 484 -41.11 3.39 -22.80
CA PHE A 484 -40.73 2.34 -23.77
C PHE A 484 -41.58 2.30 -25.05
N GLY A 485 -42.63 3.13 -25.13
CA GLY A 485 -43.55 3.20 -26.28
C GLY A 485 -44.48 1.98 -26.41
N SER A 486 -45.38 2.02 -27.40
CA SER A 486 -46.35 0.95 -27.70
C SER A 486 -46.11 0.28 -29.07
N GLY A 487 -44.92 0.47 -29.66
CA GLY A 487 -44.59 0.02 -31.01
C GLY A 487 -44.20 -1.46 -31.03
N GLY A 488 -44.84 -2.26 -31.91
CA GLY A 488 -44.67 -3.71 -31.96
C GLY A 488 -43.37 -4.21 -32.60
N SER A 489 -42.41 -3.32 -32.92
CA SER A 489 -41.12 -3.68 -33.52
C SER A 489 -39.93 -3.32 -32.64
N LEU A 490 -38.87 -4.14 -32.68
CA LEU A 490 -37.63 -3.87 -31.93
C LEU A 490 -36.98 -2.54 -32.31
N SER A 491 -37.09 -2.12 -33.59
CA SER A 491 -36.56 -0.83 -34.06
C SER A 491 -37.22 0.37 -33.42
N GLU A 492 -38.53 0.31 -33.16
CA GLU A 492 -39.26 1.39 -32.47
C GLU A 492 -38.87 1.43 -30.98
N LEU A 493 -38.78 0.26 -30.35
CA LEU A 493 -38.34 0.12 -28.97
C LEU A 493 -36.95 0.71 -28.74
N MET A 494 -36.00 0.40 -29.63
CA MET A 494 -34.63 0.94 -29.57
C MET A 494 -34.56 2.47 -29.75
N GLY A 495 -35.59 3.10 -30.30
CA GLY A 495 -35.68 4.56 -30.45
C GLY A 495 -36.31 5.26 -29.24
N THR A 496 -36.78 4.52 -28.24
CA THR A 496 -37.51 5.10 -27.10
C THR A 496 -36.59 5.65 -26.01
N GLU A 497 -37.13 6.58 -25.21
CA GLU A 497 -36.40 7.17 -24.07
C GLU A 497 -36.05 6.11 -23.02
N GLY A 498 -37.00 5.21 -22.69
CA GLY A 498 -36.76 4.11 -21.75
C GLY A 498 -35.63 3.18 -22.19
N TYR A 499 -35.58 2.83 -23.48
CA TYR A 499 -34.50 2.00 -24.00
C TYR A 499 -33.15 2.72 -23.95
N ASN A 500 -33.11 4.02 -24.28
CA ASN A 500 -31.89 4.83 -24.32
C ASN A 500 -31.53 5.48 -22.99
N ASP A 501 -32.23 5.14 -21.90
CA ASP A 501 -31.94 5.64 -20.57
C ASP A 501 -30.50 5.25 -20.14
N PRO A 502 -29.62 6.21 -19.83
CA PRO A 502 -28.26 5.91 -19.36
C PRO A 502 -28.25 5.20 -17.99
N TYR A 503 -29.37 5.25 -17.25
CA TYR A 503 -29.51 4.61 -15.94
C TYR A 503 -30.17 3.24 -15.99
N ILE A 504 -30.53 2.68 -17.16
CA ILE A 504 -31.11 1.34 -17.23
C ILE A 504 -30.23 0.33 -16.47
N GLY A 505 -30.84 -0.63 -15.77
CA GLY A 505 -30.13 -1.58 -14.92
C GLY A 505 -29.72 -1.02 -13.56
N SER A 506 -30.09 0.23 -13.22
CA SER A 506 -29.87 0.81 -11.89
C SER A 506 -31.01 0.47 -10.92
N TYR A 507 -30.61 0.07 -9.71
CA TYR A 507 -31.49 -0.17 -8.57
C TYR A 507 -30.96 0.56 -7.34
N PHE A 508 -31.85 0.98 -6.45
CA PHE A 508 -31.55 1.86 -5.32
C PHE A 508 -32.01 1.20 -4.04
N PHE A 509 -31.10 1.08 -3.08
CA PHE A 509 -31.36 0.41 -1.81
C PHE A 509 -30.89 1.28 -0.64
N ALA A 510 -31.74 1.41 0.37
CA ALA A 510 -31.42 2.15 1.58
C ALA A 510 -30.69 1.25 2.58
N ILE A 511 -29.68 1.81 3.23
CA ILE A 511 -28.94 1.21 4.33
C ILE A 511 -29.36 1.97 5.60
N PRO A 512 -29.89 1.28 6.62
CA PRO A 512 -30.31 1.93 7.85
C PRO A 512 -29.12 2.55 8.58
N GLN A 513 -29.40 3.49 9.47
CA GLN A 513 -28.37 3.99 10.38
C GLN A 513 -27.76 2.80 11.14
N THR A 514 -26.45 2.65 11.06
CA THR A 514 -25.76 1.45 11.55
C THR A 514 -24.50 1.83 12.30
N ARG A 515 -24.34 1.28 13.52
CA ARG A 515 -23.08 1.32 14.25
C ARG A 515 -22.22 0.13 13.88
N PHE A 516 -21.04 0.40 13.34
CA PHE A 516 -20.00 -0.59 13.07
C PHE A 516 -19.00 -0.62 14.22
N GLU A 517 -18.75 -1.79 14.79
CA GLU A 517 -17.65 -1.98 15.72
C GLU A 517 -16.28 -1.87 15.00
N PRO A 518 -15.16 -1.63 15.72
CA PRO A 518 -13.83 -1.60 15.11
C PRO A 518 -13.54 -2.87 14.30
N GLY A 519 -13.15 -2.70 13.03
CA GLY A 519 -12.85 -3.82 12.14
C GLY A 519 -14.06 -4.60 11.61
N GLU A 520 -15.29 -4.22 11.96
CA GLU A 520 -16.49 -4.99 11.64
C GLU A 520 -16.87 -4.88 10.15
N CYS A 521 -17.16 -6.02 9.53
CA CYS A 521 -17.65 -6.12 8.15
C CYS A 521 -19.06 -6.72 8.16
N LEU A 522 -20.05 -5.97 7.66
CA LEU A 522 -21.47 -6.33 7.70
C LEU A 522 -22.05 -6.52 6.30
N VAL A 523 -22.90 -7.52 6.16
CA VAL A 523 -23.64 -7.86 4.94
C VAL A 523 -25.08 -7.42 5.08
N PHE A 524 -25.52 -6.51 4.22
CA PHE A 524 -26.89 -6.01 4.15
C PHE A 524 -27.65 -6.70 3.02
N SER A 525 -28.82 -7.23 3.34
CA SER A 525 -29.72 -7.92 2.41
C SER A 525 -31.20 -7.65 2.75
N PRO A 526 -32.16 -8.04 1.89
CA PRO A 526 -33.58 -7.82 2.20
C PRO A 526 -34.03 -8.56 3.47
N ALA A 527 -34.67 -7.85 4.39
CA ALA A 527 -35.21 -8.46 5.62
C ALA A 527 -36.57 -9.15 5.42
N ARG A 528 -37.24 -8.87 4.29
CA ARG A 528 -38.61 -9.32 3.99
C ARG A 528 -38.86 -9.39 2.49
N GLN A 529 -39.93 -10.08 2.11
CA GLN A 529 -40.54 -9.92 0.79
C GLN A 529 -41.30 -8.59 0.74
N ALA A 530 -41.03 -7.78 -0.28
CA ALA A 530 -41.75 -6.52 -0.52
C ALA A 530 -41.79 -6.19 -2.01
N GLU A 531 -42.75 -5.39 -2.44
CA GLU A 531 -42.71 -4.80 -3.79
C GLU A 531 -41.61 -3.72 -3.81
N TYR A 532 -40.78 -3.72 -4.86
CA TYR A 532 -39.76 -2.71 -5.08
C TYR A 532 -40.40 -1.36 -5.34
N ASP A 533 -39.95 -0.34 -4.62
CA ASP A 533 -40.51 1.01 -4.70
C ASP A 533 -39.64 1.91 -5.58
N CYS A 534 -40.02 2.02 -6.85
CA CYS A 534 -39.38 2.90 -7.82
C CYS A 534 -40.41 3.36 -8.86
N LEU A 535 -40.02 4.33 -9.68
CA LEU A 535 -40.75 4.63 -10.90
C LEU A 535 -40.58 3.44 -11.87
N SER A 536 -41.68 2.89 -12.36
CA SER A 536 -41.68 1.75 -13.29
C SER A 536 -42.80 1.88 -14.31
N ALA A 537 -42.58 1.36 -15.53
CA ALA A 537 -43.60 1.31 -16.57
C ALA A 537 -44.87 0.56 -16.13
N TYR A 538 -44.72 -0.34 -15.16
CA TYR A 538 -45.80 -1.20 -14.65
C TYR A 538 -46.44 -0.65 -13.37
N ARG A 539 -45.80 0.33 -12.72
CA ARG A 539 -46.26 1.00 -11.51
C ARG A 539 -46.14 2.52 -11.69
N THR A 540 -47.13 3.11 -12.38
CA THR A 540 -47.20 4.56 -12.57
C THR A 540 -47.75 5.23 -11.31
N GLY A 541 -47.02 6.20 -10.76
CA GLY A 541 -47.43 6.91 -9.53
C GLY A 541 -46.27 7.47 -8.73
N SER A 542 -46.57 7.95 -7.52
CA SER A 542 -45.55 8.34 -6.54
C SER A 542 -44.77 7.12 -6.07
N TYR A 543 -43.46 7.27 -5.94
CA TYR A 543 -42.54 6.25 -5.46
C TYR A 543 -41.59 6.84 -4.42
N ASP A 544 -40.96 5.97 -3.64
CA ASP A 544 -39.97 6.35 -2.64
C ASP A 544 -38.85 5.32 -2.58
N LEU A 545 -37.69 5.67 -3.13
CA LEU A 545 -36.50 4.79 -3.14
C LEU A 545 -36.04 4.42 -1.72
N ASN A 546 -36.41 5.24 -0.73
CA ASN A 546 -36.06 5.04 0.67
C ASN A 546 -36.75 3.84 1.32
N GLN A 547 -37.83 3.31 0.71
CA GLN A 547 -38.56 2.13 1.19
C GLN A 547 -37.83 0.81 0.90
N ASN A 548 -36.86 0.82 -0.02
CA ASN A 548 -36.08 -0.35 -0.41
C ASN A 548 -34.94 -0.61 0.60
N GLU A 549 -35.30 -0.73 1.88
CA GLU A 549 -34.36 -0.83 2.99
C GLU A 549 -33.81 -2.24 3.20
N LEU A 550 -32.48 -2.34 3.29
CA LEU A 550 -31.77 -3.57 3.62
C LEU A 550 -31.53 -3.70 5.13
N SER A 551 -31.17 -4.89 5.58
CA SER A 551 -30.80 -5.15 6.97
C SER A 551 -29.58 -6.05 7.04
N CYS A 552 -28.76 -5.82 8.06
CA CYS A 552 -27.69 -6.72 8.46
C CYS A 552 -28.09 -7.64 9.63
N ASP A 553 -29.29 -7.53 10.18
CA ASP A 553 -29.74 -8.34 11.33
C ASP A 553 -30.32 -9.69 10.92
N VAL A 554 -30.52 -9.87 9.62
CA VAL A 554 -31.20 -11.01 9.03
C VAL A 554 -30.34 -11.58 7.91
N PRO A 555 -30.09 -12.90 7.88
CA PRO A 555 -29.36 -13.50 6.77
C PRO A 555 -30.21 -13.52 5.49
N PRO A 556 -29.58 -13.47 4.30
CA PRO A 556 -30.23 -13.65 3.01
C PRO A 556 -31.05 -14.95 2.98
N ASP A 557 -32.25 -14.88 2.41
CA ASP A 557 -33.13 -16.04 2.22
C ASP A 557 -33.90 -15.87 0.90
N PRO A 558 -34.12 -16.94 0.10
CA PRO A 558 -34.91 -16.86 -1.13
C PRO A 558 -36.33 -16.30 -0.92
N SER A 559 -36.92 -16.43 0.26
CA SER A 559 -38.25 -15.90 0.56
C SER A 559 -38.24 -14.38 0.85
N ARG A 560 -37.07 -13.72 0.82
CA ARG A 560 -36.90 -12.29 1.16
C ARG A 560 -36.26 -11.57 -0.03
N SER A 561 -37.09 -10.93 -0.84
CA SER A 561 -36.66 -10.15 -2.00
C SER A 561 -37.49 -8.89 -2.18
N PHE A 562 -36.95 -7.94 -2.95
CA PHE A 562 -37.77 -6.90 -3.55
C PHE A 562 -38.29 -7.40 -4.88
N CYS A 563 -39.61 -7.53 -5.05
CA CYS A 563 -40.20 -7.96 -6.31
C CYS A 563 -40.69 -6.79 -7.16
N ILE A 564 -40.56 -6.93 -8.48
CA ILE A 564 -41.18 -6.06 -9.47
C ILE A 564 -42.26 -6.89 -10.16
N THR A 565 -43.52 -6.54 -9.93
CA THR A 565 -44.68 -7.27 -10.41
C THR A 565 -45.18 -6.70 -11.74
N GLY A 566 -45.52 -7.60 -12.67
CA GLY A 566 -46.21 -7.21 -13.90
C GLY A 566 -45.28 -6.76 -15.02
N THR A 567 -44.12 -7.40 -15.16
CA THR A 567 -43.06 -6.98 -16.08
C THR A 567 -43.35 -7.29 -17.56
N ASP A 568 -44.56 -7.73 -17.90
CA ASP A 568 -45.03 -7.85 -19.28
C ASP A 568 -45.98 -6.68 -19.66
N ILE A 569 -45.65 -5.98 -20.77
CA ILE A 569 -46.35 -4.78 -21.25
C ILE A 569 -47.80 -5.04 -21.74
N ASP A 570 -48.16 -6.28 -22.12
CA ASP A 570 -49.44 -6.61 -22.79
C ASP A 570 -50.55 -7.21 -21.91
N GLY A 571 -50.48 -7.01 -20.59
CA GLY A 571 -51.52 -7.52 -19.68
C GLY A 571 -51.55 -9.05 -19.60
N GLY A 572 -50.37 -9.67 -19.65
CA GLY A 572 -50.11 -11.08 -19.39
C GLY A 572 -50.16 -11.98 -20.62
N GLN A 573 -49.32 -13.01 -20.59
CA GLN A 573 -49.09 -13.99 -21.64
C GLN A 573 -50.07 -15.17 -21.57
N LYS A 574 -50.35 -15.78 -22.72
CA LYS A 574 -51.24 -16.97 -22.83
C LYS A 574 -50.55 -18.29 -22.46
N PHE A 575 -49.30 -18.24 -22.05
CA PHE A 575 -48.48 -19.38 -21.69
C PHE A 575 -47.87 -19.16 -20.31
N ARG A 576 -47.56 -20.26 -19.62
CA ARG A 576 -46.84 -20.24 -18.34
C ARG A 576 -45.35 -20.49 -18.59
N PRO A 577 -44.45 -19.58 -18.23
CA PRO A 577 -43.03 -19.86 -18.18
C PRO A 577 -42.73 -20.94 -17.14
N GLU A 578 -41.98 -21.98 -17.51
CA GLU A 578 -41.47 -23.01 -16.60
C GLU A 578 -39.98 -22.80 -16.28
N PHE A 579 -39.21 -22.28 -17.26
CA PHE A 579 -37.79 -22.00 -17.09
C PHE A 579 -37.35 -20.74 -17.85
N PHE A 580 -36.24 -20.13 -17.44
CA PHE A 580 -35.58 -19.04 -18.14
C PHE A 580 -34.05 -19.18 -18.20
N TRP A 581 -33.41 -18.49 -19.14
CA TRP A 581 -31.97 -18.31 -19.22
C TRP A 581 -31.61 -17.06 -20.04
N TYR A 582 -30.44 -16.47 -19.81
CA TYR A 582 -29.93 -15.38 -20.66
C TYR A 582 -29.06 -15.94 -21.78
N ALA A 583 -29.36 -15.53 -23.02
CA ALA A 583 -28.60 -15.86 -24.22
C ALA A 583 -29.01 -14.90 -25.36
N PRO A 584 -28.11 -14.61 -26.32
CA PRO A 584 -28.43 -13.79 -27.48
C PRO A 584 -29.69 -14.26 -28.20
N THR A 585 -30.52 -13.32 -28.63
CA THR A 585 -31.81 -13.57 -29.28
C THR A 585 -31.75 -13.24 -30.78
N PRO A 586 -32.53 -13.95 -31.61
CA PRO A 586 -32.65 -13.62 -33.03
C PRO A 586 -33.46 -12.35 -33.29
N LEU A 587 -34.15 -11.80 -32.27
CA LEU A 587 -34.91 -10.55 -32.37
C LEU A 587 -34.02 -9.37 -32.78
N GLY A 588 -32.70 -9.45 -32.50
CA GLY A 588 -31.68 -8.50 -32.97
C GLY A 588 -30.78 -8.98 -34.11
N SER A 589 -31.01 -10.15 -34.73
CA SER A 589 -30.07 -10.71 -35.72
C SER A 589 -30.47 -10.47 -37.18
N VAL A 590 -31.14 -9.35 -37.50
CA VAL A 590 -31.47 -9.00 -38.89
C VAL A 590 -30.35 -8.15 -39.50
N GLY A 591 -29.33 -8.84 -40.02
CA GLY A 591 -28.33 -8.28 -40.93
C GLY A 591 -27.18 -7.51 -40.28
N LEU A 592 -26.15 -7.27 -41.09
CA LEU A 592 -24.78 -6.81 -40.76
C LEU A 592 -24.62 -5.57 -39.84
N TRP A 593 -25.68 -4.93 -39.33
CA TRP A 593 -25.58 -3.70 -38.53
C TRP A 593 -26.65 -3.46 -37.42
N GLY A 594 -27.52 -4.41 -37.04
CA GLY A 594 -28.80 -4.05 -36.35
C GLY A 594 -29.21 -4.68 -34.99
N GLY A 595 -28.39 -5.46 -34.28
CA GLY A 595 -28.79 -6.11 -33.02
C GLY A 595 -28.55 -5.33 -31.73
N ILE A 596 -29.02 -5.84 -30.58
CA ILE A 596 -28.62 -5.36 -29.25
C ILE A 596 -27.12 -5.59 -29.10
N LYS A 597 -26.35 -4.50 -29.14
CA LYS A 597 -24.88 -4.56 -29.08
C LYS A 597 -24.37 -4.59 -27.64
N ASN A 598 -25.05 -3.87 -26.75
CA ASN A 598 -24.65 -3.68 -25.36
C ASN A 598 -25.89 -3.75 -24.45
N GLN A 599 -25.71 -4.30 -23.25
CA GLN A 599 -26.81 -4.52 -22.30
C GLN A 599 -26.83 -3.51 -21.14
N SER A 600 -25.77 -2.74 -20.95
CA SER A 600 -25.73 -1.55 -20.10
C SER A 600 -24.86 -0.48 -20.74
N ASP A 601 -24.97 0.74 -20.20
CA ASP A 601 -24.04 1.83 -20.45
C ASP A 601 -22.95 1.94 -19.37
N ASP A 602 -23.19 1.44 -18.16
CA ASP A 602 -22.19 1.39 -17.09
C ASP A 602 -22.42 0.21 -16.14
N THR A 603 -21.33 -0.33 -15.59
CA THR A 603 -21.35 -1.19 -14.40
C THR A 603 -20.75 -0.39 -13.24
N ARG A 604 -21.58 0.04 -12.28
CA ARG A 604 -21.15 0.93 -11.20
C ARG A 604 -21.98 0.81 -9.94
N ALA A 605 -21.38 1.20 -8.82
CA ALA A 605 -22.05 1.36 -7.54
C ALA A 605 -21.80 2.77 -6.98
N VAL A 606 -22.83 3.44 -6.47
CA VAL A 606 -22.72 4.78 -5.91
C VAL A 606 -23.39 4.82 -4.54
N LEU A 607 -22.59 5.02 -3.49
CA LEU A 607 -23.04 5.11 -2.11
C LEU A 607 -23.10 6.59 -1.69
N LYS A 608 -24.23 6.99 -1.09
CA LYS A 608 -24.49 8.37 -0.67
C LYS A 608 -25.17 8.47 0.68
N ARG A 609 -25.01 9.61 1.35
CA ARG A 609 -25.66 9.90 2.64
C ARG A 609 -27.05 10.49 2.41
N VAL A 610 -28.10 9.88 2.96
CA VAL A 610 -29.49 10.32 2.78
C VAL A 610 -29.78 11.61 3.56
N GLY A 611 -29.24 11.70 4.77
CA GLY A 611 -29.52 12.79 5.71
C GLY A 611 -30.93 12.67 6.31
N ASN A 612 -31.62 13.79 6.49
CA ASN A 612 -32.93 13.84 7.16
C ASN A 612 -34.13 13.68 6.22
N ARG A 613 -33.91 13.19 4.99
CA ARG A 613 -34.97 13.03 3.99
C ARG A 613 -35.86 11.84 4.35
N SER A 614 -37.17 12.08 4.40
CA SER A 614 -38.17 11.02 4.63
C SER A 614 -38.46 10.22 3.36
N THR A 615 -38.46 10.89 2.20
CA THR A 615 -38.69 10.31 0.88
C THR A 615 -37.55 10.68 -0.06
N VAL A 616 -37.27 9.83 -1.04
CA VAL A 616 -36.17 10.03 -1.99
C VAL A 616 -36.63 9.74 -3.41
N SER A 617 -36.58 10.75 -4.29
CA SER A 617 -36.66 10.59 -5.75
C SER A 617 -35.27 10.35 -6.39
N PHE A 618 -35.22 10.16 -7.71
CA PHE A 618 -33.95 10.09 -8.43
C PHE A 618 -33.14 11.39 -8.37
N GLU A 619 -33.81 12.54 -8.51
CA GLU A 619 -33.19 13.86 -8.43
C GLU A 619 -32.69 14.14 -7.01
N ASP A 620 -33.46 13.73 -5.98
CA ASP A 620 -32.99 13.80 -4.60
C ASP A 620 -31.71 12.97 -4.40
N PHE A 621 -31.66 11.76 -4.95
CA PHE A 621 -30.46 10.91 -4.90
C PHE A 621 -29.26 11.57 -5.57
N ASP A 622 -29.43 12.19 -6.74
CA ASP A 622 -28.36 12.86 -7.46
C ASP A 622 -27.73 14.01 -6.65
N ALA A 623 -28.56 14.76 -5.92
CA ALA A 623 -28.16 15.85 -5.04
C ALA A 623 -27.64 15.41 -3.65
N MET A 624 -27.66 14.11 -3.31
CA MET A 624 -27.12 13.64 -2.03
C MET A 624 -25.58 13.70 -1.98
N PRO A 625 -24.98 13.96 -0.80
CA PRO A 625 -23.55 13.85 -0.57
C PRO A 625 -22.97 12.48 -0.95
N GLN A 626 -21.95 12.48 -1.82
CA GLN A 626 -21.16 11.28 -2.14
C GLN A 626 -20.44 10.74 -0.91
N ILE A 627 -20.52 9.42 -0.71
CA ILE A 627 -19.64 8.64 0.17
C ILE A 627 -18.60 7.94 -0.69
N SER A 628 -19.04 7.17 -1.69
CA SER A 628 -18.15 6.43 -2.59
C SER A 628 -18.81 6.20 -3.96
N VAL A 629 -18.00 6.21 -5.01
CA VAL A 629 -18.36 5.85 -6.38
C VAL A 629 -17.38 4.79 -6.84
N VAL A 630 -17.90 3.64 -7.25
CA VAL A 630 -17.15 2.53 -7.82
C VAL A 630 -17.62 2.32 -9.25
N SER A 631 -16.72 2.46 -10.21
CA SER A 631 -16.97 2.23 -11.63
C SER A 631 -16.13 1.07 -12.14
N ALA A 632 -16.81 0.00 -12.54
CA ALA A 632 -16.26 -1.19 -13.18
C ALA A 632 -16.69 -1.27 -14.67
N SER A 633 -16.79 -0.12 -15.32
CA SER A 633 -17.10 -0.01 -16.75
C SER A 633 -15.85 -0.12 -17.61
N LEU A 634 -15.95 -0.80 -18.76
CA LEU A 634 -14.86 -0.92 -19.75
C LEU A 634 -14.34 0.44 -20.26
N GLN A 635 -15.24 1.40 -20.41
CA GLN A 635 -14.98 2.76 -20.86
C GLN A 635 -15.67 3.73 -19.89
N TYR A 636 -14.98 4.80 -19.51
CA TYR A 636 -15.53 5.81 -18.62
C TYR A 636 -16.73 6.53 -19.27
N GLY A 637 -17.91 6.45 -18.65
CA GLY A 637 -19.11 7.20 -19.04
C GLY A 637 -19.71 6.83 -20.40
N ALA A 638 -19.41 5.64 -20.92
CA ALA A 638 -19.92 5.11 -22.19
C ALA A 638 -19.69 3.58 -22.29
N GLY A 639 -19.60 2.90 -21.16
CA GLY A 639 -19.21 1.50 -21.02
C GLY A 639 -20.22 0.55 -21.64
N ARG A 640 -19.96 0.16 -22.89
CA ARG A 640 -20.78 -0.79 -23.63
C ARG A 640 -20.65 -2.22 -23.09
N GLU A 641 -21.41 -2.52 -22.03
CA GLU A 641 -21.30 -3.80 -21.34
C GLU A 641 -21.69 -4.97 -22.25
N PRO A 642 -20.87 -6.05 -22.27
CA PRO A 642 -21.09 -7.18 -23.15
C PRO A 642 -22.36 -7.94 -22.75
N ARG A 643 -22.86 -8.74 -23.70
CA ARG A 643 -24.05 -9.54 -23.48
C ARG A 643 -23.76 -10.69 -22.51
N ILE A 644 -24.61 -10.85 -21.50
CA ILE A 644 -24.64 -12.04 -20.66
C ILE A 644 -25.19 -13.19 -21.50
N SER A 645 -24.50 -14.33 -21.45
CA SER A 645 -24.93 -15.54 -22.11
C SER A 645 -24.42 -16.76 -21.35
N TRP A 646 -25.30 -17.73 -21.12
CA TRP A 646 -24.88 -19.08 -20.73
C TRP A 646 -25.67 -20.15 -21.48
N ASN A 647 -25.28 -21.40 -21.23
CA ASN A 647 -25.79 -22.55 -21.96
C ASN A 647 -27.28 -22.84 -21.67
N GLU A 648 -28.10 -22.99 -22.71
CA GLU A 648 -29.51 -23.40 -22.64
C GLU A 648 -29.75 -24.72 -21.88
N LYS A 649 -28.72 -25.55 -21.69
CA LYS A 649 -28.80 -26.78 -20.89
C LYS A 649 -28.92 -26.54 -19.39
N ARG A 650 -28.63 -25.33 -18.91
CA ARG A 650 -28.69 -24.95 -17.50
C ARG A 650 -29.71 -23.82 -17.29
N LYS A 651 -30.97 -24.16 -17.49
CA LYS A 651 -32.11 -23.23 -17.31
C LYS A 651 -32.46 -23.07 -15.83
N MET A 652 -32.93 -21.90 -15.47
CA MET A 652 -33.42 -21.57 -14.14
C MET A 652 -34.93 -21.78 -14.07
N PRO A 653 -35.49 -22.40 -13.03
CA PRO A 653 -36.93 -22.60 -12.93
C PRO A 653 -37.65 -21.27 -12.67
N VAL A 654 -38.86 -21.12 -13.22
CA VAL A 654 -39.79 -20.03 -12.95
C VAL A 654 -40.95 -20.59 -12.12
N GLU A 655 -41.04 -20.19 -10.86
CA GLU A 655 -42.10 -20.65 -9.95
C GLU A 655 -43.45 -20.00 -10.30
N LEU A 656 -44.55 -20.74 -10.13
CA LEU A 656 -45.89 -20.16 -10.15
C LEU A 656 -46.27 -19.77 -8.71
N LEU A 657 -46.30 -18.47 -8.44
CA LEU A 657 -46.56 -17.92 -7.11
C LEU A 657 -47.88 -17.14 -7.06
N ASP A 658 -48.31 -16.82 -5.85
CA ASP A 658 -49.48 -15.97 -5.61
C ASP A 658 -49.26 -14.54 -6.16
N GLN A 659 -50.34 -13.91 -6.62
CA GLN A 659 -50.28 -12.57 -7.20
C GLN A 659 -49.94 -11.49 -6.16
N PHE A 660 -50.37 -11.60 -4.91
CA PHE A 660 -50.26 -10.51 -3.93
C PHE A 660 -49.23 -10.77 -2.82
N ASN A 661 -48.94 -12.04 -2.53
CA ASN A 661 -47.95 -12.39 -1.51
C ASN A 661 -47.06 -13.55 -1.99
N PRO A 662 -46.13 -13.30 -2.93
CA PRO A 662 -45.22 -14.33 -3.40
C PRO A 662 -44.35 -14.85 -2.26
N GLN A 663 -44.11 -16.16 -2.26
CA GLN A 663 -43.17 -16.83 -1.37
C GLN A 663 -42.20 -17.64 -2.24
N PRO A 664 -41.18 -17.00 -2.83
CA PRO A 664 -40.20 -17.70 -3.65
C PRO A 664 -39.42 -18.70 -2.81
N THR A 665 -39.13 -19.86 -3.39
CA THR A 665 -38.34 -20.92 -2.73
C THR A 665 -37.06 -21.25 -3.50
N VAL A 666 -36.97 -20.84 -4.77
CA VAL A 666 -35.79 -21.11 -5.58
C VAL A 666 -34.68 -20.13 -5.25
N THR A 667 -33.53 -20.69 -4.84
CA THR A 667 -32.29 -19.95 -4.68
C THR A 667 -31.81 -19.35 -6.00
N PRO A 668 -31.45 -18.05 -6.04
CA PRO A 668 -30.83 -17.45 -7.22
C PRO A 668 -29.51 -18.13 -7.59
N ASP A 669 -29.23 -18.18 -8.89
CA ASP A 669 -28.00 -18.80 -9.40
C ASP A 669 -26.91 -17.75 -9.61
N VAL A 670 -25.65 -18.15 -9.43
CA VAL A 670 -24.47 -17.29 -9.63
C VAL A 670 -24.49 -16.56 -10.97
N ARG A 671 -25.08 -17.14 -12.00
CA ARG A 671 -25.16 -16.55 -13.35
C ARG A 671 -26.11 -15.36 -13.47
N THR A 672 -26.97 -15.17 -12.48
CA THR A 672 -27.89 -14.04 -12.38
C THR A 672 -27.35 -12.91 -11.51
N ARG A 673 -26.13 -13.08 -10.98
CA ARG A 673 -25.44 -12.11 -10.13
C ARG A 673 -24.81 -11.04 -11.01
N GLU A 674 -25.29 -9.81 -10.89
CA GLU A 674 -24.61 -8.62 -11.39
C GLU A 674 -23.90 -7.94 -10.23
N SER A 675 -22.62 -7.60 -10.40
CA SER A 675 -21.74 -7.36 -9.26
C SER A 675 -20.59 -6.42 -9.54
N VAL A 676 -20.21 -5.68 -8.50
CA VAL A 676 -18.84 -5.20 -8.28
C VAL A 676 -18.44 -5.51 -6.84
N ARG A 677 -17.22 -6.04 -6.65
CA ARG A 677 -16.65 -6.22 -5.30
C ARG A 677 -15.18 -5.86 -5.24
N LEU A 678 -14.72 -5.52 -4.06
CA LEU A 678 -13.31 -5.39 -3.74
C LEU A 678 -12.62 -6.74 -3.99
N ARG A 679 -11.44 -6.69 -4.59
CA ARG A 679 -10.66 -7.88 -4.91
C ARG A 679 -10.29 -8.62 -3.62
N TRP A 680 -10.36 -9.95 -3.68
CA TRP A 680 -9.87 -10.79 -2.60
C TRP A 680 -8.34 -10.87 -2.63
N PHE A 681 -7.71 -11.14 -1.48
CA PHE A 681 -6.25 -11.35 -1.47
C PHE A 681 -5.86 -12.58 -2.27
N GLN A 682 -6.69 -13.62 -2.21
CA GLN A 682 -6.61 -14.77 -3.10
C GLN A 682 -7.88 -14.79 -3.96
N GLU A 683 -7.72 -14.40 -5.22
CA GLU A 683 -8.82 -14.32 -6.17
C GLU A 683 -9.29 -15.72 -6.60
N HIS A 684 -10.58 -15.92 -6.89
CA HIS A 684 -11.10 -17.26 -7.18
C HIS A 684 -10.66 -17.78 -8.56
N LEU A 685 -10.67 -19.11 -8.72
CA LEU A 685 -10.05 -19.79 -9.86
C LEU A 685 -10.61 -19.31 -11.22
N SER A 686 -11.92 -19.11 -11.33
CA SER A 686 -12.52 -18.68 -12.59
C SER A 686 -12.01 -17.31 -13.05
N ASN A 687 -11.73 -16.39 -12.13
CA ASN A 687 -11.15 -15.09 -12.48
C ASN A 687 -9.68 -15.23 -12.92
N GLN A 688 -8.91 -16.10 -12.27
CA GLN A 688 -7.49 -16.33 -12.60
C GLN A 688 -7.29 -16.98 -13.97
N ILE A 689 -8.08 -18.01 -14.31
CA ILE A 689 -7.86 -18.79 -15.54
C ILE A 689 -8.49 -18.14 -16.78
N ASN A 690 -9.54 -17.34 -16.60
CA ASN A 690 -10.28 -16.71 -17.72
C ASN A 690 -9.94 -15.22 -17.90
N SER A 691 -8.78 -14.77 -17.41
CA SER A 691 -8.29 -13.40 -17.59
C SER A 691 -7.69 -13.12 -18.97
N GLY A 692 -7.99 -13.97 -19.96
CA GLY A 692 -7.55 -13.79 -21.35
C GLY A 692 -6.01 -13.86 -21.46
N PRO A 693 -5.34 -12.87 -22.08
CA PRO A 693 -3.88 -12.85 -22.22
C PRO A 693 -3.11 -12.84 -20.89
N LEU A 694 -3.77 -12.47 -19.77
CA LEU A 694 -3.16 -12.46 -18.44
C LEU A 694 -3.25 -13.82 -17.74
N SER A 695 -3.92 -14.81 -18.33
CA SER A 695 -4.05 -16.14 -17.74
C SER A 695 -2.68 -16.78 -17.52
N GLY A 696 -2.43 -17.29 -16.31
CA GLY A 696 -1.12 -17.85 -15.91
C GLY A 696 -0.04 -16.83 -15.56
N THR A 697 -0.35 -15.53 -15.55
CA THR A 697 0.56 -14.46 -15.07
C THR A 697 0.23 -14.08 -13.62
N PRO A 698 1.17 -13.49 -12.85
CA PRO A 698 0.94 -13.03 -11.48
C PRO A 698 0.13 -11.71 -11.40
N HIS A 699 -0.74 -11.41 -12.36
CA HIS A 699 -1.51 -10.16 -12.45
C HIS A 699 -2.42 -9.86 -11.25
N PHE A 700 -2.74 -10.86 -10.43
CA PHE A 700 -3.47 -10.71 -9.17
C PHE A 700 -2.59 -10.73 -7.91
N ASP A 701 -1.28 -11.01 -8.05
CA ASP A 701 -0.34 -11.10 -6.94
C ASP A 701 0.17 -9.71 -6.49
N GLU A 702 -0.44 -8.63 -6.97
CA GLU A 702 -0.15 -7.29 -6.47
C GLU A 702 -0.76 -7.05 -5.09
N ALA A 703 0.04 -6.44 -4.20
CA ALA A 703 -0.38 -6.10 -2.85
C ALA A 703 -1.48 -5.02 -2.88
N LEU A 704 -2.73 -5.44 -2.72
CA LEU A 704 -3.92 -4.59 -2.82
C LEU A 704 -3.82 -3.33 -1.95
N LEU A 705 -3.45 -3.51 -0.68
CA LEU A 705 -3.36 -2.41 0.29
C LEU A 705 -2.12 -1.52 0.09
N ALA A 706 -1.08 -2.06 -0.54
CA ALA A 706 0.10 -1.27 -0.88
C ALA A 706 -0.15 -0.37 -2.08
N ASN A 707 -0.81 -0.89 -3.12
CA ASN A 707 -0.94 -0.21 -4.40
C ASN A 707 -2.26 0.55 -4.55
N TRP A 708 -3.26 0.25 -3.73
CA TRP A 708 -4.60 0.81 -3.82
C TRP A 708 -5.11 1.29 -2.46
N ASN A 709 -5.98 2.30 -2.49
CA ASN A 709 -6.69 2.82 -1.32
C ASN A 709 -8.19 2.49 -1.42
N PRO A 710 -8.66 1.41 -0.76
CA PRO A 710 -10.07 1.04 -0.79
C PRO A 710 -10.98 2.06 -0.08
N ARG A 711 -10.42 2.99 0.72
CA ARG A 711 -11.16 4.07 1.38
C ARG A 711 -11.46 5.25 0.45
N ALA A 712 -10.95 5.24 -0.77
CA ALA A 712 -11.12 6.32 -1.72
C ALA A 712 -12.59 6.57 -2.08
N ALA A 713 -12.98 7.83 -2.17
CA ALA A 713 -14.33 8.20 -2.61
C ALA A 713 -14.56 7.91 -4.10
N PHE A 714 -13.50 7.89 -4.91
CA PHE A 714 -13.54 7.54 -6.33
C PHE A 714 -12.71 6.29 -6.61
N SER A 715 -13.40 5.25 -7.04
CA SER A 715 -12.81 4.02 -7.57
C SER A 715 -13.19 3.87 -9.03
N ALA A 716 -12.21 4.04 -9.91
CA ALA A 716 -12.39 3.89 -11.35
C ALA A 716 -11.08 3.40 -11.97
N ARG A 717 -11.20 2.89 -13.20
CA ARG A 717 -10.08 2.40 -13.99
C ARG A 717 -9.07 3.50 -14.30
N THR A 718 -7.78 3.17 -14.28
CA THR A 718 -6.71 4.00 -14.85
C THR A 718 -6.16 3.46 -16.17
N PRO A 719 -5.46 4.27 -16.99
CA PRO A 719 -4.76 3.79 -18.19
C PRO A 719 -3.70 2.71 -17.91
N TRP A 720 -3.24 2.59 -16.66
CA TRP A 720 -2.21 1.63 -16.24
C TRP A 720 -2.78 0.34 -15.64
N ASP A 721 -4.11 0.24 -15.53
CA ASP A 721 -4.74 -0.95 -14.97
C ASP A 721 -4.63 -2.13 -15.94
N ASN A 722 -4.32 -3.30 -15.39
CA ASN A 722 -4.42 -4.57 -16.10
C ASN A 722 -5.87 -4.78 -16.57
N VAL A 723 -6.09 -4.95 -17.86
CA VAL A 723 -7.40 -5.36 -18.36
C VAL A 723 -7.38 -6.87 -18.59
N ALA A 724 -7.88 -7.60 -17.60
CA ALA A 724 -8.13 -9.03 -17.70
C ALA A 724 -9.35 -9.30 -18.58
N GLY A 725 -9.32 -10.39 -19.35
CA GLY A 725 -10.43 -10.86 -20.18
C GLY A 725 -10.25 -10.64 -21.69
N SER A 726 -11.12 -11.24 -22.49
CA SER A 726 -11.16 -11.07 -23.95
C SER A 726 -12.25 -10.08 -24.35
N MET A 727 -11.91 -9.04 -25.11
CA MET A 727 -12.92 -8.17 -25.72
C MET A 727 -13.66 -9.00 -26.79
N PRO A 728 -14.98 -9.22 -26.67
CA PRO A 728 -15.66 -10.09 -27.62
C PRO A 728 -15.70 -9.46 -29.01
N LEU A 729 -15.15 -10.14 -30.02
CA LEU A 729 -15.23 -9.74 -31.44
C LEU A 729 -16.69 -9.74 -31.96
N SER A 730 -17.58 -10.49 -31.32
CA SER A 730 -19.01 -10.58 -31.63
C SER A 730 -19.84 -10.92 -30.37
N GLY A 731 -19.80 -10.02 -29.38
CA GLY A 731 -20.77 -9.92 -28.29
C GLY A 731 -21.10 -11.16 -27.45
N SER A 732 -20.31 -12.23 -27.44
CA SER A 732 -20.56 -13.36 -26.53
C SER A 732 -19.25 -13.71 -25.84
N ALA A 733 -19.28 -13.65 -24.49
CA ALA A 733 -18.18 -13.86 -23.54
C ALA A 733 -17.09 -12.76 -23.54
N GLY A 734 -17.27 -11.78 -22.65
CA GLY A 734 -16.16 -10.96 -22.10
C GLY A 734 -15.67 -11.58 -20.80
N GLY A 735 -14.36 -11.57 -20.56
CA GLY A 735 -13.76 -12.10 -19.31
C GLY A 735 -14.08 -11.22 -18.10
N PRO A 736 -13.62 -11.57 -16.88
CA PRO A 736 -13.78 -10.70 -15.73
C PRO A 736 -12.87 -9.50 -15.95
N TRP A 737 -13.46 -8.32 -15.87
CA TRP A 737 -12.73 -7.09 -16.07
C TRP A 737 -12.24 -6.57 -14.72
N PHE A 738 -10.93 -6.46 -14.60
CA PHE A 738 -10.26 -5.88 -13.45
C PHE A 738 -10.21 -4.37 -13.59
N PHE A 739 -10.67 -3.65 -12.57
CA PHE A 739 -10.74 -2.19 -12.55
C PHE A 739 -10.21 -1.66 -11.23
N GLY A 740 -8.91 -1.39 -11.20
CA GLY A 740 -8.19 -1.06 -9.98
C GLY A 740 -8.45 -2.05 -8.85
N ALA A 741 -8.81 -1.58 -7.66
CA ALA A 741 -9.05 -2.47 -6.52
C ALA A 741 -10.30 -3.38 -6.63
N TYR A 742 -11.11 -3.23 -7.67
CA TYR A 742 -12.41 -3.89 -7.80
C TYR A 742 -12.46 -4.83 -9.01
N THR A 743 -13.31 -5.84 -8.90
CA THR A 743 -13.52 -6.84 -9.95
C THR A 743 -15.01 -7.06 -10.21
N ARG A 744 -15.35 -7.29 -11.47
CA ARG A 744 -16.61 -7.93 -11.89
C ARG A 744 -16.34 -9.42 -12.06
N ASP A 745 -17.00 -10.23 -11.24
CA ASP A 745 -16.73 -11.66 -11.19
C ASP A 745 -17.28 -12.43 -12.39
N LEU A 746 -16.55 -13.47 -12.79
CA LEU A 746 -17.12 -14.58 -13.54
C LEU A 746 -17.91 -15.54 -12.66
N PHE A 747 -18.64 -16.44 -13.31
CA PHE A 747 -19.38 -17.50 -12.64
C PHE A 747 -18.42 -18.48 -11.97
N ASP A 748 -18.45 -18.51 -10.64
CA ASP A 748 -17.66 -19.43 -9.81
C ASP A 748 -18.50 -19.92 -8.64
N GLN A 749 -18.19 -21.12 -8.13
CA GLN A 749 -18.84 -21.64 -6.92
C GLN A 749 -18.56 -20.73 -5.72
N ASP A 750 -17.35 -20.17 -5.62
CA ASP A 750 -16.95 -19.32 -4.50
C ASP A 750 -17.81 -18.05 -4.38
N VAL A 751 -18.41 -17.59 -5.48
CA VAL A 751 -19.31 -16.42 -5.52
C VAL A 751 -20.79 -16.80 -5.72
N SER A 752 -21.12 -18.08 -5.55
CA SER A 752 -22.50 -18.57 -5.56
C SER A 752 -23.28 -18.12 -4.34
N TRP A 753 -24.61 -18.17 -4.41
CA TRP A 753 -25.49 -17.81 -3.29
C TRP A 753 -25.12 -18.52 -1.99
N GLN A 754 -24.84 -19.83 -2.06
CA GLN A 754 -24.54 -20.65 -0.89
C GLN A 754 -23.22 -20.22 -0.23
N GLU A 755 -22.13 -20.10 -1.01
CA GLU A 755 -20.82 -19.70 -0.48
C GLU A 755 -20.78 -18.23 -0.02
N GLN A 756 -21.67 -17.41 -0.56
CA GLN A 756 -21.83 -16.01 -0.20
C GLN A 756 -22.82 -15.77 0.94
N THR A 757 -23.38 -16.82 1.53
CA THR A 757 -24.20 -16.69 2.74
C THR A 757 -23.31 -16.15 3.88
N PRO A 758 -23.72 -15.10 4.61
CA PRO A 758 -22.92 -14.52 5.69
C PRO A 758 -22.90 -15.40 6.95
N VAL A 759 -21.86 -15.22 7.77
CA VAL A 759 -21.79 -15.83 9.10
C VAL A 759 -22.55 -14.95 10.08
N VAL A 760 -23.57 -15.50 10.75
CA VAL A 760 -24.34 -14.74 11.74
C VAL A 760 -23.63 -14.79 13.10
N SER A 761 -23.26 -13.62 13.63
CA SER A 761 -22.64 -13.47 14.94
C SER A 761 -23.13 -12.19 15.62
N GLY A 762 -23.44 -12.27 16.91
CA GLY A 762 -24.02 -11.14 17.65
C GLY A 762 -25.39 -10.68 17.12
N GLY A 763 -26.12 -11.56 16.42
CA GLY A 763 -27.39 -11.23 15.77
C GLY A 763 -27.24 -10.46 14.46
N ARG A 764 -26.02 -10.32 13.92
CA ARG A 764 -25.75 -9.63 12.66
C ARG A 764 -25.04 -10.54 11.65
N SER A 765 -25.33 -10.34 10.38
CA SER A 765 -24.74 -10.97 9.21
C SER A 765 -23.35 -10.38 8.95
N ARG A 766 -22.30 -11.13 9.29
CA ARG A 766 -20.90 -10.74 9.10
C ARG A 766 -20.36 -11.19 7.75
N GLY A 767 -19.48 -10.38 7.20
CA GLY A 767 -18.81 -10.60 5.92
C GLY A 767 -17.28 -10.62 6.03
N ASN A 768 -16.62 -10.70 4.88
CA ASN A 768 -15.17 -10.62 4.76
C ASN A 768 -14.82 -9.64 3.63
N PRO A 769 -14.03 -8.57 3.90
CA PRO A 769 -13.63 -7.64 2.86
C PRO A 769 -12.67 -8.22 1.81
N PHE A 770 -11.93 -9.28 2.13
CA PHE A 770 -10.82 -9.80 1.31
C PHE A 770 -10.95 -11.29 0.95
N GLY A 771 -12.13 -11.87 1.14
CA GLY A 771 -12.40 -13.29 0.89
C GLY A 771 -13.90 -13.61 0.96
N PRO A 772 -14.28 -14.89 0.89
CA PRO A 772 -15.66 -15.30 1.09
C PRO A 772 -16.10 -15.04 2.54
N PRO A 773 -17.40 -14.76 2.78
CA PRO A 773 -17.92 -14.49 4.12
C PRO A 773 -17.65 -15.60 5.15
N GLN A 774 -17.58 -16.86 4.69
CA GLN A 774 -17.31 -18.04 5.53
C GLN A 774 -15.90 -18.05 6.14
N GLU A 775 -14.96 -17.38 5.49
CA GLU A 775 -13.58 -17.18 5.99
C GLU A 775 -13.44 -15.87 6.78
N GLY A 776 -14.54 -15.11 6.91
CA GLY A 776 -14.57 -13.82 7.57
C GLY A 776 -14.19 -13.93 9.05
N ARG A 777 -13.19 -13.15 9.42
CA ARG A 777 -12.78 -12.97 10.82
C ARG A 777 -13.75 -12.04 11.54
N ASP A 778 -13.71 -12.10 12.87
CA ASP A 778 -14.57 -11.24 13.70
C ASP A 778 -14.29 -9.74 13.49
N ARG A 779 -13.03 -9.35 13.25
CA ARG A 779 -12.58 -7.96 13.06
C ARG A 779 -11.35 -7.91 12.16
N ILE A 780 -11.28 -6.95 11.25
CA ILE A 780 -10.09 -6.64 10.44
C ILE A 780 -9.84 -5.13 10.52
N ILE A 781 -8.81 -4.72 11.27
CA ILE A 781 -8.45 -3.32 11.50
C ILE A 781 -7.16 -3.02 10.75
N LEU A 782 -7.16 -1.98 9.91
CA LEU A 782 -5.98 -1.53 9.14
C LEU A 782 -5.55 -0.09 9.44
N PHE A 783 -6.46 0.76 9.94
CA PHE A 783 -6.17 2.18 10.10
C PHE A 783 -6.39 2.64 11.53
N GLU A 784 -5.35 3.24 12.11
CA GLU A 784 -5.42 3.85 13.43
C GLU A 784 -5.90 5.30 13.30
N VAL A 785 -7.02 5.64 13.94
CA VAL A 785 -7.50 7.01 14.07
C VAL A 785 -6.91 7.61 15.35
N PRO A 786 -6.25 8.80 15.29
CA PRO A 786 -5.76 9.50 16.48
C PRO A 786 -6.87 9.78 17.49
N ARG A 787 -6.55 9.72 18.79
CA ARG A 787 -7.50 10.04 19.87
C ARG A 787 -7.46 11.54 20.17
N ASP A 788 -8.60 12.11 20.49
CA ASP A 788 -8.77 13.52 20.83
C ASP A 788 -7.86 13.99 21.99
N SER A 789 -7.66 13.14 23.00
CA SER A 789 -6.89 13.50 24.19
C SER A 789 -5.38 13.33 24.06
N THR A 790 -4.91 12.47 23.14
CA THR A 790 -3.48 12.23 22.91
C THR A 790 -2.96 12.92 21.65
N GLY A 791 -3.85 13.21 20.70
CA GLY A 791 -3.49 13.67 19.36
C GLY A 791 -2.56 12.69 18.66
N VAL A 792 -1.68 13.25 17.82
CA VAL A 792 -0.60 12.53 17.14
C VAL A 792 0.67 12.64 17.97
N VAL A 793 1.22 11.50 18.38
CA VAL A 793 2.47 11.41 19.18
C VAL A 793 3.71 11.15 18.33
N SER A 794 3.53 10.74 17.07
CA SER A 794 4.61 10.45 16.12
C SER A 794 4.18 10.71 14.69
N ILE A 795 5.12 11.16 13.85
CA ILE A 795 4.89 11.31 12.40
C ILE A 795 4.45 9.99 11.75
N GLY A 796 4.84 8.85 12.33
CA GLY A 796 4.43 7.52 11.86
C GLY A 796 2.92 7.30 11.87
N GLN A 797 2.16 7.94 12.76
CA GLN A 797 0.69 7.78 12.78
C GLN A 797 0.02 8.39 11.55
N PHE A 798 0.68 9.30 10.82
CA PHE A 798 0.19 9.80 9.54
C PHE A 798 0.22 8.75 8.43
N GLN A 799 0.84 7.58 8.63
CA GLN A 799 0.73 6.45 7.68
C GLN A 799 -0.72 6.03 7.43
N HIS A 800 -1.61 6.23 8.41
CA HIS A 800 -3.04 5.87 8.31
C HIS A 800 -3.92 7.00 7.76
N ALA A 801 -3.36 8.20 7.57
CA ALA A 801 -4.11 9.35 7.09
C ALA A 801 -4.61 9.12 5.65
N PRO A 802 -5.91 9.31 5.37
CA PRO A 802 -6.42 9.22 4.00
C PRO A 802 -6.01 10.47 3.23
N LEU A 803 -4.87 10.45 2.53
CA LEU A 803 -4.36 11.61 1.79
C LEU A 803 -5.02 11.82 0.42
N SER A 804 -5.76 10.82 -0.08
CA SER A 804 -6.34 10.86 -1.42
C SER A 804 -7.74 10.27 -1.43
N ASP A 805 -8.60 10.84 -2.27
CA ASP A 805 -9.92 10.31 -2.61
C ASP A 805 -9.91 9.46 -3.89
N LEU A 806 -8.73 9.15 -4.45
CA LEU A 806 -8.54 8.35 -5.67
C LEU A 806 -7.98 6.97 -5.31
N VAL A 807 -8.60 5.91 -5.85
CA VAL A 807 -8.30 4.51 -5.49
C VAL A 807 -6.89 4.06 -5.83
N TRP A 808 -6.25 4.62 -6.87
CA TRP A 808 -4.91 4.22 -7.29
C TRP A 808 -3.78 4.85 -6.46
N HIS A 809 -4.10 5.74 -5.53
CA HIS A 809 -3.12 6.16 -4.54
C HIS A 809 -3.01 5.08 -3.46
N PRO A 810 -1.81 4.81 -2.91
CA PRO A 810 -1.58 3.76 -1.93
C PRO A 810 -2.37 4.01 -0.63
N SER A 811 -2.82 2.96 0.06
CA SER A 811 -3.49 3.10 1.37
C SER A 811 -2.58 3.74 2.42
N PHE A 812 -1.27 3.49 2.32
CA PHE A 812 -0.20 3.95 3.22
C PHE A 812 0.77 4.85 2.45
N ALA A 813 0.31 6.05 2.07
CA ALA A 813 1.12 7.00 1.31
C ALA A 813 2.29 7.60 2.10
N VAL A 814 2.27 7.49 3.43
CA VAL A 814 3.34 7.97 4.33
C VAL A 814 3.98 6.77 5.01
N GLY A 815 5.31 6.72 5.07
CA GLY A 815 6.05 5.71 5.82
C GLY A 815 6.25 4.38 5.09
N ASN A 816 5.68 4.20 3.89
CA ASN A 816 5.90 3.02 3.05
C ASN A 816 6.89 3.33 1.92
N SER A 817 7.87 2.44 1.69
CA SER A 817 8.92 2.59 0.67
C SER A 817 8.57 1.89 -0.66
N LEU A 818 7.33 1.42 -0.82
CA LEU A 818 6.90 0.77 -2.05
C LEU A 818 6.77 1.79 -3.17
N ALA A 819 7.53 1.59 -4.24
CA ALA A 819 7.38 2.36 -5.48
C ALA A 819 6.06 1.99 -6.15
N ASP A 820 5.29 2.99 -6.59
CA ASP A 820 4.04 2.74 -7.32
C ASP A 820 4.35 2.01 -8.64
N PRO A 821 3.80 0.80 -8.88
CA PRO A 821 4.08 0.02 -10.08
C PRO A 821 3.60 0.69 -11.38
N ARG A 822 2.78 1.75 -11.28
CA ARG A 822 2.23 2.51 -12.42
C ARG A 822 3.15 3.63 -12.89
N LEU A 823 4.27 3.88 -12.20
CA LEU A 823 5.31 4.77 -12.69
C LEU A 823 6.00 4.10 -13.88
N GLY A 824 5.68 4.58 -15.10
CA GLY A 824 6.16 3.99 -16.35
C GLY A 824 7.68 3.87 -16.41
N THR A 825 8.15 2.68 -16.78
CA THR A 825 9.57 2.33 -16.93
C THR A 825 10.26 2.99 -18.14
N GLY A 826 9.57 3.87 -18.88
CA GLY A 826 10.05 4.41 -20.15
C GLY A 826 10.71 5.80 -20.12
N ALA A 827 10.70 6.53 -18.99
CA ALA A 827 11.25 7.89 -18.95
C ALA A 827 11.76 8.37 -17.57
N LEU A 828 12.06 7.46 -16.65
CA LEU A 828 12.70 7.78 -15.37
C LEU A 828 14.15 7.27 -15.41
N THR A 829 15.03 8.03 -16.06
CA THR A 829 16.41 7.64 -16.39
C THR A 829 17.36 7.44 -15.20
N ARG A 830 16.92 7.48 -13.93
CA ARG A 830 17.85 7.53 -12.76
C ARG A 830 17.53 6.71 -11.52
N THR A 831 16.46 5.89 -11.49
CA THR A 831 16.15 5.11 -10.28
C THR A 831 15.84 3.62 -10.49
N VAL A 832 15.93 3.07 -11.71
CA VAL A 832 15.78 1.62 -11.95
C VAL A 832 16.77 1.16 -13.04
N PRO A 833 17.47 0.01 -12.89
CA PRO A 833 18.50 -0.43 -13.84
C PRO A 833 17.92 -0.78 -15.21
N PRO A 834 18.69 -0.58 -16.29
CA PRO A 834 18.22 -0.78 -17.66
C PRO A 834 18.08 -2.28 -17.97
N THR A 835 17.05 -2.63 -18.74
CA THR A 835 17.01 -3.89 -19.49
C THR A 835 16.77 -3.57 -20.97
N GLU A 836 17.60 -4.20 -21.80
CA GLU A 836 17.79 -4.00 -23.26
C GLU A 836 16.52 -3.93 -24.11
#